data_AF-A0A6J1SSC4-F1
#
_entry.id   AF-A0A6J1SSC4-F1
#
_cell.length_a   1.000
_cell.length_b   1.000
_cell.length_c   1.000
_cell.angle_alpha   90.00
_cell.angle_beta   90.00
_cell.angle_gamma   90.00
#
_symmetry.space_group_name_H-M   'P 1'
#
loop_
_entity.id
_entity.type
_entity.pdbx_description
1 polymer ?
#
loop_
_entity_poly.entity_id
_entity_poly.type
_entity_poly.pdbx_seq_one_letter_code
_entity_poly.pdbx_strand_id
1 'polypeptide(L)'
;MAAASVEPLEPSPAGLDHDDEQPVVNGDSGEAPGGEPAGAMTTAAASSETSSSSSTSLLSCLNSEVPASLGKRVLWATVVLAAALFLGASQTFETQDGECTTPNVTTRQGQLCGRLVTSPTGVLYHSFQGIPYAKPPVGDLRFREPQPAEPWTGLRGALQPGAVCLQSGQGAVLETLSPTVRQAVILFKALPSFLSGFFRQQSEDCLFLNVYSRELRPARPLPVLVWIHGGGFHMGSGGPDLYGPEYLMEASSAVVLVTLNYRLGPLGFLSLPSGGVPGNAGLKDQAAALRWVRDNIQAFGGDPSRVTIFGESAGGTSVQMHMVSPLSRGLFHGAISQSGSALNPRSSTSTAAGAERARRLARQLQVQASDDADLVRRLRLLPGKVINSMSESVLTDEERSRGLAVHPFVPTAEQDEPGAFLPATPQELVYRGLSAPVPYITGINSLEAGFMMNRERDLAGVHLDREMENLVPSDLGVQHGSPANTEIARAMKRAYFGDSDRPSQMQMAEFYSDLFVNWVAHRTVNLYSRLESPALYVYRFSHDGGLTLSRRLFDKKLPGVFHGDELAYLFTQSVVPSGNESEQDVLVRKRMAELWTNFAASGNPNGDSPLLTTKWMSANNQSQLYLEIGADLAMRRGLFSPNVGFWDTVYTVREGGART
;
A
#
# COMPACT_ATOMS: atom_id res chain seq x y z
N MET A 1 2.98 28.40 -44.46
CA MET A 1 3.93 28.99 -45.43
C MET A 1 5.33 28.79 -44.90
N ALA A 2 6.30 28.49 -45.77
CA ALA A 2 7.73 28.26 -45.49
C ALA A 2 8.06 27.06 -44.58
N ALA A 3 9.15 26.38 -44.91
CA ALA A 3 9.63 25.15 -44.26
C ALA A 3 11.16 25.16 -44.13
N ALA A 4 11.67 24.47 -43.11
CA ALA A 4 13.02 23.89 -43.00
C ALA A 4 12.95 22.93 -41.79
N SER A 5 13.22 21.61 -41.83
CA SER A 5 14.06 20.78 -42.69
C SER A 5 15.56 20.91 -42.42
N VAL A 6 16.05 20.22 -41.38
CA VAL A 6 17.44 19.81 -41.22
C VAL A 6 17.44 18.35 -40.72
N GLU A 7 18.12 17.47 -41.45
CA GLU A 7 18.36 16.06 -41.10
C GLU A 7 19.84 15.84 -40.69
N PRO A 8 20.22 14.68 -40.12
CA PRO A 8 21.37 14.57 -39.21
C PRO A 8 22.73 14.36 -39.89
N LEU A 9 23.79 14.51 -39.08
CA LEU A 9 25.18 14.20 -39.44
C LEU A 9 25.79 13.18 -38.46
N GLU A 10 26.16 12.01 -39.00
CA GLU A 10 27.09 11.01 -38.47
C GLU A 10 27.73 10.30 -39.67
N PRO A 11 28.83 9.52 -39.50
CA PRO A 11 30.00 9.75 -38.66
C PRO A 11 31.31 9.61 -39.50
N SER A 12 32.50 9.74 -38.90
CA SER A 12 33.76 9.30 -39.55
C SER A 12 34.86 8.95 -38.52
N PRO A 13 35.76 7.98 -38.78
CA PRO A 13 36.52 7.31 -37.72
C PRO A 13 38.04 7.57 -37.69
N ALA A 14 38.61 7.42 -36.49
CA ALA A 14 40.00 7.03 -36.20
C ALA A 14 40.04 6.56 -34.72
N GLY A 15 40.74 5.51 -34.28
CA GLY A 15 41.71 4.66 -34.97
C GLY A 15 43.15 5.02 -34.58
N LEU A 16 43.68 4.38 -33.53
CA LEU A 16 45.09 3.95 -33.37
C LEU A 16 45.30 3.25 -32.01
N ASP A 17 46.13 2.21 -32.02
CA ASP A 17 46.52 1.37 -30.87
C ASP A 17 47.63 1.99 -30.01
N HIS A 18 47.78 1.50 -28.76
CA HIS A 18 49.02 0.84 -28.30
C HIS A 18 48.90 0.33 -26.85
N ASP A 19 49.22 -0.96 -26.69
CA ASP A 19 50.10 -1.61 -25.71
C ASP A 19 50.20 -1.05 -24.27
N ASP A 20 49.86 -1.79 -23.21
CA ASP A 20 50.49 -3.01 -22.64
C ASP A 20 51.63 -2.68 -21.65
N GLU A 21 51.46 -3.05 -20.36
CA GLU A 21 52.51 -3.56 -19.46
C GLU A 21 51.98 -3.86 -18.04
N GLN A 22 52.21 -5.08 -17.56
CA GLN A 22 52.24 -5.41 -16.13
C GLN A 22 53.68 -5.27 -15.58
N PRO A 23 53.84 -5.29 -14.24
CA PRO A 23 54.88 -6.16 -13.69
C PRO A 23 54.41 -7.08 -12.56
N VAL A 24 55.12 -8.20 -12.42
CA VAL A 24 54.96 -9.28 -11.42
C VAL A 24 56.30 -9.45 -10.67
N VAL A 25 56.33 -10.26 -9.58
CA VAL A 25 57.55 -10.79 -8.87
C VAL A 25 58.21 -9.77 -7.90
N ASN A 26 58.58 -10.01 -6.62
CA ASN A 26 58.49 -11.11 -5.59
C ASN A 26 58.52 -10.44 -4.17
N GLY A 27 58.54 -11.08 -2.99
CA GLY A 27 58.59 -12.48 -2.51
C GLY A 27 58.99 -12.55 -1.02
N ASP A 28 59.07 -13.76 -0.41
CA ASP A 28 59.53 -14.10 0.97
C ASP A 28 58.80 -13.51 2.19
N SER A 29 58.78 -14.12 3.39
CA SER A 29 58.92 -15.52 3.86
C SER A 29 58.55 -15.58 5.37
N GLY A 30 58.20 -16.75 5.94
CA GLY A 30 58.03 -16.88 7.40
C GLY A 30 57.26 -18.12 7.86
N GLU A 31 57.88 -18.96 8.69
CA GLU A 31 57.44 -20.33 9.02
C GLU A 31 56.47 -20.46 10.22
N ALA A 32 55.75 -21.58 10.28
CA ALA A 32 55.14 -22.15 11.50
C ALA A 32 56.16 -23.09 12.21
N PRO A 33 55.96 -23.58 13.46
CA PRO A 33 54.92 -24.57 13.84
C PRO A 33 54.28 -24.24 15.21
N GLY A 34 53.35 -24.98 15.83
CA GLY A 34 52.68 -26.27 15.57
C GLY A 34 52.36 -26.94 16.94
N GLY A 35 51.34 -27.80 17.04
CA GLY A 35 51.08 -28.55 18.29
C GLY A 35 49.63 -28.90 18.60
N GLU A 36 49.15 -30.01 18.04
CA GLU A 36 48.09 -30.85 18.62
C GLU A 36 48.80 -32.03 19.36
N PRO A 37 48.17 -32.77 20.31
CA PRO A 37 47.25 -33.83 19.87
C PRO A 37 46.10 -34.26 20.83
N ALA A 38 45.10 -34.87 20.19
CA ALA A 38 44.18 -35.93 20.60
C ALA A 38 44.18 -36.55 22.03
N GLY A 39 42.96 -36.86 22.50
CA GLY A 39 42.65 -37.87 23.53
C GLY A 39 41.25 -38.46 23.28
N ALA A 40 41.08 -39.78 23.36
CA ALA A 40 39.94 -40.50 22.77
C ALA A 40 39.14 -41.40 23.74
N MET A 41 37.91 -41.74 23.32
CA MET A 41 37.07 -42.90 23.73
C MET A 41 36.73 -43.11 25.23
N THR A 42 35.44 -43.30 25.53
CA THR A 42 34.85 -44.66 25.72
C THR A 42 33.33 -44.62 25.96
N THR A 43 32.70 -45.78 25.81
CA THR A 43 31.24 -46.03 25.82
C THR A 43 30.73 -46.59 27.15
N ALA A 44 29.49 -46.27 27.54
CA ALA A 44 28.64 -47.11 28.39
C ALA A 44 27.15 -46.81 28.16
N ALA A 45 26.27 -47.78 28.41
CA ALA A 45 24.82 -47.73 28.13
C ALA A 45 23.96 -48.04 29.38
N ALA A 46 22.63 -48.03 29.20
CA ALA A 46 21.57 -48.27 30.20
C ALA A 46 21.33 -47.10 31.20
N SER A 47 20.12 -46.83 31.69
CA SER A 47 18.75 -47.30 31.32
C SER A 47 17.70 -46.38 31.97
N SER A 48 16.49 -46.31 31.38
CA SER A 48 15.20 -45.94 31.98
C SER A 48 15.15 -45.07 33.25
N GLU A 49 14.50 -43.89 33.17
CA GLU A 49 13.29 -43.63 33.96
C GLU A 49 12.54 -42.37 33.48
N THR A 50 11.34 -42.16 34.03
CA THR A 50 10.29 -41.27 33.50
C THR A 50 10.26 -39.86 34.11
N SER A 51 9.57 -38.96 33.39
CA SER A 51 8.79 -37.80 33.88
C SER A 51 9.33 -36.37 33.67
N SER A 52 8.51 -35.62 32.92
CA SER A 52 8.16 -34.19 33.01
C SER A 52 9.08 -33.14 33.65
N SER A 53 9.18 -32.04 32.88
CA SER A 53 9.25 -30.62 33.30
C SER A 53 10.61 -30.00 33.65
N SER A 54 10.96 -28.94 32.90
CA SER A 54 11.15 -27.60 33.46
C SER A 54 11.38 -26.58 32.33
N SER A 55 10.43 -25.66 32.15
CA SER A 55 10.54 -24.52 31.25
C SER A 55 10.51 -23.23 32.09
N THR A 56 11.67 -22.74 32.51
CA THR A 56 11.76 -21.57 33.41
C THR A 56 13.00 -20.70 33.12
N SER A 57 12.86 -19.74 32.21
CA SER A 57 13.66 -18.50 32.20
C SER A 57 13.02 -17.41 31.31
N LEU A 58 11.90 -16.83 31.74
CA LEU A 58 11.33 -15.63 31.08
C LEU A 58 10.41 -14.79 32.01
N LEU A 59 10.65 -14.82 33.32
CA LEU A 59 9.82 -14.13 34.34
C LEU A 59 10.69 -13.46 35.43
N SER A 60 11.54 -12.51 35.05
CA SER A 60 12.28 -11.68 36.00
C SER A 60 12.51 -10.24 35.49
N CYS A 61 11.42 -9.53 35.18
CA CYS A 61 11.38 -8.06 35.08
C CYS A 61 9.93 -7.58 34.98
N LEU A 62 9.28 -7.31 36.12
CA LEU A 62 8.06 -6.47 36.31
C LEU A 62 7.55 -6.68 37.74
N ASN A 63 7.94 -5.82 38.70
CA ASN A 63 7.35 -5.85 40.05
C ASN A 63 7.48 -4.52 40.82
N SER A 64 6.54 -3.61 40.58
CA SER A 64 6.21 -2.40 41.37
C SER A 64 5.06 -1.67 40.66
N GLU A 65 3.96 -1.19 41.25
CA GLU A 65 3.35 -1.26 42.60
C GLU A 65 1.82 -1.07 42.44
N VAL A 66 0.96 -1.91 43.03
CA VAL A 66 -0.44 -1.54 43.42
C VAL A 66 -0.89 -2.41 44.61
N PRO A 67 -1.38 -1.85 45.72
CA PRO A 67 -1.91 -2.64 46.84
C PRO A 67 -3.23 -3.35 46.51
N ALA A 68 -3.30 -4.67 46.73
CA ALA A 68 -4.55 -5.42 46.69
C ALA A 68 -5.27 -5.32 48.05
N SER A 69 -6.56 -4.96 48.10
CA SER A 69 -7.58 -6.02 48.27
C SER A 69 -8.99 -5.62 47.79
N LEU A 70 -9.31 -4.32 47.68
CA LEU A 70 -10.66 -3.86 47.35
C LEU A 70 -10.95 -3.89 45.84
N GLY A 71 -9.98 -3.46 45.02
CA GLY A 71 -10.14 -3.39 43.56
C GLY A 71 -10.42 -4.73 42.90
N LYS A 72 -9.90 -5.85 43.43
CA LYS A 72 -10.15 -7.19 42.87
C LYS A 72 -11.62 -7.60 42.98
N ARG A 73 -12.33 -7.26 44.06
CA ARG A 73 -13.75 -7.64 44.23
C ARG A 73 -14.69 -6.80 43.37
N VAL A 74 -14.41 -5.50 43.23
CA VAL A 74 -15.14 -4.64 42.29
C VAL A 74 -14.91 -5.11 40.85
N LEU A 75 -13.65 -5.36 40.47
CA LEU A 75 -13.30 -5.88 39.14
C LEU A 75 -14.01 -7.21 38.83
N TRP A 76 -14.02 -8.16 39.77
CA TRP A 76 -14.77 -9.43 39.60
C TRP A 76 -16.28 -9.23 39.47
N ALA A 77 -16.88 -8.29 40.22
CA ALA A 77 -18.31 -7.99 40.09
C ALA A 77 -18.64 -7.35 38.72
N THR A 78 -17.82 -6.41 38.24
CA THR A 78 -17.97 -5.82 36.91
C THR A 78 -17.74 -6.87 35.80
N VAL A 79 -16.79 -7.79 35.98
CA VAL A 79 -16.52 -8.90 35.05
C VAL A 79 -17.71 -9.86 34.94
N VAL A 80 -18.36 -10.21 36.06
CA VAL A 80 -19.56 -11.08 36.03
C VAL A 80 -20.76 -10.35 35.40
N LEU A 81 -20.97 -9.06 35.68
CA LEU A 81 -22.03 -8.29 35.04
C LEU A 81 -21.81 -8.11 33.54
N ALA A 82 -20.57 -7.85 33.11
CA ALA A 82 -20.21 -7.76 31.70
C ALA A 82 -20.36 -9.11 30.99
N ALA A 83 -19.94 -10.22 31.60
CA ALA A 83 -20.14 -11.56 31.05
C ALA A 83 -21.64 -11.90 30.91
N ALA A 84 -22.48 -11.54 31.89
CA ALA A 84 -23.93 -11.71 31.81
C ALA A 84 -24.57 -10.85 30.69
N LEU A 85 -24.10 -9.61 30.49
CA LEU A 85 -24.56 -8.74 29.40
C LEU A 85 -24.13 -9.25 28.01
N PHE A 86 -22.93 -9.83 27.89
CA PHE A 86 -22.48 -10.49 26.65
C PHE A 86 -23.22 -11.80 26.35
N LEU A 87 -23.54 -12.59 27.39
CA LEU A 87 -24.36 -13.80 27.25
C LEU A 87 -25.82 -13.48 26.90
N GLY A 88 -26.35 -12.33 27.33
CA GLY A 88 -27.70 -11.84 26.99
C GLY A 88 -27.83 -11.23 25.58
N ALA A 89 -26.71 -10.89 24.92
CA ALA A 89 -26.69 -10.31 23.57
C ALA A 89 -26.12 -11.28 22.51
N SER A 90 -25.98 -12.56 22.85
CA SER A 90 -25.75 -13.62 21.88
C SER A 90 -27.04 -13.90 21.10
N GLN A 91 -27.39 -13.00 20.16
CA GLN A 91 -28.15 -13.46 19.00
C GLN A 91 -27.27 -14.48 18.30
N THR A 92 -27.61 -15.75 18.48
CA THR A 92 -27.19 -16.82 17.59
C THR A 92 -27.69 -16.43 16.21
N PHE A 93 -26.81 -15.83 15.40
CA PHE A 93 -26.92 -16.02 13.96
C PHE A 93 -26.84 -17.53 13.75
N GLU A 94 -27.99 -18.15 13.57
CA GLU A 94 -28.05 -19.49 13.02
C GLU A 94 -27.22 -19.46 11.74
N THR A 95 -26.14 -20.22 11.73
CA THR A 95 -25.58 -20.70 10.48
C THR A 95 -26.63 -21.63 9.90
N GLN A 96 -27.59 -21.05 9.19
CA GLN A 96 -28.34 -21.81 8.21
C GLN A 96 -27.32 -22.30 7.19
N ASP A 97 -26.89 -23.54 7.36
CA ASP A 97 -26.25 -24.38 6.35
C ASP A 97 -27.28 -24.73 5.25
N GLY A 98 -28.03 -23.73 4.80
CA GLY A 98 -28.90 -23.81 3.64
C GLY A 98 -28.04 -23.76 2.39
N GLU A 99 -28.41 -24.55 1.38
CA GLU A 99 -27.75 -24.51 0.09
C GLU A 99 -27.78 -23.08 -0.46
N CYS A 100 -26.60 -22.57 -0.79
CA CYS A 100 -26.37 -21.25 -1.35
C CYS A 100 -27.05 -21.17 -2.73
N THR A 101 -28.29 -20.69 -2.76
CA THR A 101 -29.22 -20.88 -3.89
C THR A 101 -29.68 -19.58 -4.55
N THR A 102 -29.66 -18.46 -3.82
CA THR A 102 -29.86 -17.09 -4.34
C THR A 102 -29.16 -16.07 -3.43
N PRO A 103 -28.77 -14.87 -3.92
CA PRO A 103 -28.78 -14.41 -5.32
C PRO A 103 -27.71 -15.12 -6.17
N ASN A 104 -28.04 -15.47 -7.41
CA ASN A 104 -27.11 -16.15 -8.32
C ASN A 104 -26.77 -15.30 -9.54
N VAL A 105 -25.51 -15.38 -9.98
CA VAL A 105 -24.99 -14.77 -11.20
C VAL A 105 -24.17 -15.78 -12.00
N THR A 106 -24.03 -15.57 -13.31
CA THR A 106 -23.19 -16.41 -14.18
C THR A 106 -22.04 -15.56 -14.71
N THR A 107 -20.82 -15.97 -14.39
CA THR A 107 -19.56 -15.40 -14.89
C THR A 107 -19.01 -16.30 -16.01
N ARG A 108 -17.98 -15.84 -16.73
CA ARG A 108 -17.29 -16.66 -17.74
C ARG A 108 -16.65 -17.92 -17.16
N GLN A 109 -16.26 -17.89 -15.88
CA GLN A 109 -15.67 -19.05 -15.19
C GLN A 109 -16.74 -20.02 -14.63
N GLY A 110 -17.96 -19.55 -14.37
CA GLY A 110 -19.03 -20.41 -13.85
C GLY A 110 -20.09 -19.65 -13.05
N GLN A 111 -20.99 -20.39 -12.42
CA GLN A 111 -22.06 -19.82 -11.60
C GLN A 111 -21.57 -19.51 -10.18
N LEU A 112 -22.02 -18.38 -9.65
CA LEU A 112 -21.77 -17.92 -8.28
C LEU A 112 -23.09 -17.67 -7.56
N CYS A 113 -23.14 -17.99 -6.28
CA CYS A 113 -24.21 -17.58 -5.37
C CYS A 113 -23.63 -16.68 -4.27
N GLY A 114 -24.30 -15.55 -3.99
CA GLY A 114 -23.88 -14.53 -3.05
C GLY A 114 -24.80 -14.45 -1.84
N ARG A 115 -24.87 -13.26 -1.22
CA ARG A 115 -25.82 -12.91 -0.16
C ARG A 115 -26.57 -11.64 -0.51
N LEU A 116 -27.81 -11.52 -0.04
CA LEU A 116 -28.48 -10.24 0.13
C LEU A 116 -28.16 -9.74 1.56
N VAL A 117 -27.75 -8.49 1.69
CA VAL A 117 -27.30 -7.87 2.95
C VAL A 117 -28.02 -6.54 3.13
N THR A 118 -28.33 -6.19 4.38
CA THR A 118 -28.93 -4.91 4.74
C THR A 118 -27.87 -4.03 5.39
N SER A 119 -27.66 -2.80 4.89
CA SER A 119 -26.77 -1.82 5.51
C SER A 119 -27.34 -1.29 6.85
N PRO A 120 -26.53 -0.64 7.70
CA PRO A 120 -26.99 -0.04 8.96
C PRO A 120 -28.16 0.96 8.80
N THR A 121 -28.30 1.62 7.64
CA THR A 121 -29.42 2.53 7.34
C THR A 121 -30.62 1.85 6.66
N GLY A 122 -30.58 0.53 6.47
CA GLY A 122 -31.66 -0.25 5.85
C GLY A 122 -31.54 -0.46 4.34
N VAL A 123 -30.45 -0.02 3.70
CA VAL A 123 -30.26 -0.20 2.25
C VAL A 123 -29.88 -1.66 1.95
N LEU A 124 -30.70 -2.32 1.13
CA LEU A 124 -30.41 -3.67 0.64
C LEU A 124 -29.36 -3.64 -0.47
N TYR A 125 -28.38 -4.54 -0.39
CA TYR A 125 -27.36 -4.73 -1.42
C TYR A 125 -26.94 -6.20 -1.53
N HIS A 126 -26.50 -6.63 -2.71
CA HIS A 126 -25.97 -7.96 -2.95
C HIS A 126 -24.46 -7.97 -2.70
N SER A 127 -23.96 -9.05 -2.09
CA SER A 127 -22.57 -9.26 -1.74
C SER A 127 -22.08 -10.60 -2.29
N PHE A 128 -21.00 -10.57 -3.08
CA PHE A 128 -20.31 -11.76 -3.58
C PHE A 128 -18.82 -11.62 -3.24
N GLN A 129 -18.30 -12.51 -2.39
CA GLN A 129 -16.97 -12.41 -1.82
C GLN A 129 -16.11 -13.63 -2.17
N GLY A 130 -14.79 -13.45 -2.23
CA GLY A 130 -13.85 -14.56 -2.47
C GLY A 130 -13.90 -15.16 -3.89
N ILE A 131 -14.22 -14.36 -4.90
CA ILE A 131 -14.28 -14.80 -6.30
C ILE A 131 -12.86 -14.85 -6.88
N PRO A 132 -12.35 -15.99 -7.36
CA PRO A 132 -11.02 -16.05 -7.98
C PRO A 132 -11.05 -15.40 -9.37
N TYR A 133 -10.15 -14.46 -9.62
CA TYR A 133 -9.99 -13.82 -10.93
C TYR A 133 -8.79 -14.38 -11.72
N ALA A 134 -7.85 -15.02 -11.03
CA ALA A 134 -6.67 -15.68 -11.60
C ALA A 134 -6.43 -17.06 -10.95
N LYS A 135 -5.55 -17.87 -11.52
CA LYS A 135 -5.09 -19.13 -10.89
C LYS A 135 -4.30 -18.84 -9.61
N PRO A 136 -4.32 -19.75 -8.62
CA PRO A 136 -3.42 -19.68 -7.47
C PRO A 136 -1.95 -19.57 -7.93
N PRO A 137 -1.20 -18.51 -7.56
CA PRO A 137 0.17 -18.26 -8.02
C PRO A 137 1.21 -19.10 -7.25
N VAL A 138 0.94 -20.40 -7.08
CA VAL A 138 1.73 -21.36 -6.31
C VAL A 138 2.70 -22.17 -7.20
N GLY A 139 3.72 -22.76 -6.58
CA GLY A 139 4.70 -23.60 -7.28
C GLY A 139 5.38 -22.86 -8.44
N ASP A 140 5.29 -23.42 -9.64
CA ASP A 140 5.86 -22.83 -10.87
C ASP A 140 5.21 -21.51 -11.30
N LEU A 141 4.03 -21.15 -10.77
CA LEU A 141 3.40 -19.85 -10.99
C LEU A 141 3.92 -18.77 -10.03
N ARG A 142 4.66 -19.13 -8.97
CA ARG A 142 5.26 -18.14 -8.06
C ARG A 142 6.24 -17.23 -8.82
N PHE A 143 6.15 -15.94 -8.53
CA PHE A 143 6.85 -14.83 -9.20
C PHE A 143 6.48 -14.62 -10.68
N ARG A 144 5.62 -15.45 -11.29
CA ARG A 144 5.18 -15.28 -12.69
C ARG A 144 3.94 -14.39 -12.78
N GLU A 145 3.63 -13.95 -13.98
CA GLU A 145 2.37 -13.27 -14.31
C GLU A 145 1.15 -14.14 -13.93
N PRO A 146 0.03 -13.53 -13.53
CA PRO A 146 -1.20 -14.28 -13.25
C PRO A 146 -1.72 -14.96 -14.52
N GLN A 147 -2.15 -16.22 -14.38
CA GLN A 147 -2.91 -16.92 -15.41
C GLN A 147 -4.42 -16.77 -15.17
N PRO A 148 -5.27 -16.79 -16.21
CA PRO A 148 -6.73 -16.75 -16.04
C PRO A 148 -7.24 -17.86 -15.13
N ALA A 149 -8.18 -17.53 -14.23
CA ALA A 149 -8.82 -18.52 -13.36
C ALA A 149 -9.47 -19.65 -14.17
N GLU A 150 -9.31 -20.90 -13.68
CA GLU A 150 -9.96 -22.07 -14.28
C GLU A 150 -11.49 -21.97 -14.15
N PRO A 151 -12.25 -22.42 -15.16
CA PRO A 151 -13.70 -22.54 -15.03
C PRO A 151 -14.08 -23.66 -14.04
N TRP A 152 -15.24 -23.53 -13.41
CA TRP A 152 -15.80 -24.54 -12.52
C TRP A 152 -17.21 -24.97 -12.95
N THR A 153 -17.53 -26.23 -12.69
CA THR A 153 -18.86 -26.80 -12.91
C THR A 153 -19.74 -26.62 -11.68
N GLY A 154 -21.03 -26.32 -11.89
CA GLY A 154 -22.00 -26.14 -10.80
C GLY A 154 -21.94 -24.76 -10.15
N LEU A 155 -22.59 -24.64 -9.00
CA LEU A 155 -22.79 -23.39 -8.28
C LEU A 155 -21.74 -23.23 -7.16
N ARG A 156 -20.96 -22.15 -7.21
CA ARG A 156 -19.91 -21.84 -6.23
C ARG A 156 -20.36 -20.78 -5.24
N GLY A 157 -20.18 -21.03 -3.94
CA GLY A 157 -20.40 -20.06 -2.88
C GLY A 157 -19.40 -18.90 -2.93
N ALA A 158 -19.93 -17.68 -3.08
CA ALA A 158 -19.21 -16.41 -2.93
C ALA A 158 -19.63 -15.72 -1.62
N LEU A 159 -19.60 -16.48 -0.52
CA LEU A 159 -20.24 -16.11 0.75
C LEU A 159 -19.29 -15.48 1.77
N GLN A 160 -17.98 -15.61 1.58
CA GLN A 160 -16.96 -15.13 2.51
C GLN A 160 -15.75 -14.59 1.71
N PRO A 161 -14.98 -13.64 2.25
CA PRO A 161 -13.78 -13.14 1.57
C PRO A 161 -12.74 -14.24 1.44
N GLY A 162 -12.03 -14.24 0.31
CA GLY A 162 -10.91 -15.16 0.08
C GLY A 162 -9.74 -14.90 1.04
N ALA A 163 -8.78 -15.84 1.06
CA ALA A 163 -7.55 -15.69 1.82
C ALA A 163 -6.79 -14.43 1.39
N VAL A 164 -6.20 -13.73 2.36
CA VAL A 164 -5.36 -12.55 2.09
C VAL A 164 -3.98 -13.00 1.60
N CYS A 165 -3.29 -12.17 0.83
CA CYS A 165 -1.94 -12.51 0.39
C CYS A 165 -0.97 -12.53 1.57
N LEU A 166 0.06 -13.38 1.47
CA LEU A 166 1.17 -13.39 2.43
C LEU A 166 1.78 -11.99 2.56
N GLN A 167 1.89 -11.50 3.78
CA GLN A 167 2.32 -10.12 4.09
C GLN A 167 3.22 -10.07 5.33
N SER A 168 4.15 -9.11 5.36
CA SER A 168 5.13 -8.95 6.44
C SER A 168 4.57 -8.08 7.57
N GLY A 169 5.33 -7.88 8.65
CA GLY A 169 5.03 -6.83 9.63
C GLY A 169 4.00 -7.12 10.73
N GLN A 170 3.36 -8.29 10.81
CA GLN A 170 2.39 -8.60 11.89
C GLN A 170 2.93 -8.37 13.31
N GLY A 171 4.23 -8.60 13.54
CA GLY A 171 4.88 -8.31 14.82
C GLY A 171 5.04 -6.80 15.08
N ALA A 172 5.48 -6.04 14.08
CA ALA A 172 5.72 -4.60 14.18
C ALA A 172 4.43 -3.81 14.40
N VAL A 173 3.31 -4.19 13.74
CA VAL A 173 1.99 -3.61 14.00
C VAL A 173 1.63 -3.73 15.49
N LEU A 174 1.89 -4.89 16.12
CA LEU A 174 1.58 -5.11 17.53
C LEU A 174 2.36 -4.18 18.49
N GLU A 175 3.52 -3.70 18.07
CA GLU A 175 4.36 -2.79 18.87
C GLU A 175 3.99 -1.32 18.71
N THR A 176 3.37 -0.93 17.58
CA THR A 176 2.87 0.43 17.35
C THR A 176 1.48 0.68 17.95
N LEU A 177 0.71 -0.37 18.25
CA LEU A 177 -0.58 -0.25 18.96
C LEU A 177 -0.41 0.38 20.35
N SER A 178 -1.37 1.21 20.75
CA SER A 178 -1.42 1.77 22.11
C SER A 178 -1.35 0.66 23.19
N PRO A 179 -0.74 0.92 24.37
CA PRO A 179 -0.56 -0.11 25.39
C PRO A 179 -1.84 -0.84 25.78
N THR A 180 -2.97 -0.12 25.87
CA THR A 180 -4.29 -0.69 26.17
C THR A 180 -4.74 -1.70 25.12
N VAL A 181 -4.57 -1.37 23.84
CA VAL A 181 -4.95 -2.24 22.72
C VAL A 181 -4.01 -3.44 22.64
N ARG A 182 -2.69 -3.22 22.70
CA ARG A 182 -1.67 -4.29 22.75
C ARG A 182 -1.94 -5.28 23.88
N GLN A 183 -2.24 -4.75 25.08
CA GLN A 183 -2.49 -5.56 26.27
C GLN A 183 -3.79 -6.37 26.16
N ALA A 184 -4.84 -5.84 25.52
CA ALA A 184 -6.07 -6.58 25.24
C ALA A 184 -5.83 -7.76 24.28
N VAL A 185 -5.07 -7.55 23.20
CA VAL A 185 -4.74 -8.61 22.23
C VAL A 185 -3.95 -9.75 22.89
N ILE A 186 -3.00 -9.40 23.77
CA ILE A 186 -2.16 -10.38 24.49
C ILE A 186 -2.96 -11.16 25.54
N LEU A 187 -3.77 -10.49 26.37
CA LEU A 187 -4.48 -11.12 27.49
C LEU A 187 -5.57 -12.09 27.04
N PHE A 188 -6.40 -11.69 26.08
CA PHE A 188 -7.61 -12.45 25.78
C PHE A 188 -7.39 -13.57 24.77
N LYS A 189 -6.33 -13.51 23.94
CA LYS A 189 -6.13 -14.33 22.71
C LYS A 189 -7.29 -14.30 21.70
N ALA A 190 -8.43 -13.73 22.08
CA ALA A 190 -9.47 -13.24 21.20
C ALA A 190 -8.90 -12.05 20.45
N LEU A 191 -8.54 -12.30 19.20
CA LEU A 191 -8.13 -11.25 18.29
C LEU A 191 -9.32 -10.31 18.07
N PRO A 192 -9.27 -9.03 18.49
CA PRO A 192 -10.40 -8.13 18.32
C PRO A 192 -10.72 -8.01 16.82
N SER A 193 -11.99 -7.96 16.45
CA SER A 193 -12.47 -8.14 15.06
C SER A 193 -11.78 -7.23 14.05
N PHE A 194 -11.26 -6.09 14.50
CA PHE A 194 -10.51 -5.14 13.69
C PHE A 194 -9.11 -5.62 13.29
N LEU A 195 -8.43 -6.40 14.14
CA LEU A 195 -7.22 -7.10 13.75
C LEU A 195 -7.54 -8.31 12.88
N SER A 196 -8.79 -8.79 12.83
CA SER A 196 -9.10 -9.98 12.03
C SER A 196 -8.71 -9.80 10.56
N GLY A 197 -8.82 -8.60 9.97
CA GLY A 197 -8.30 -8.30 8.64
C GLY A 197 -6.78 -8.49 8.49
N PHE A 198 -5.99 -8.10 9.50
CA PHE A 198 -4.54 -8.29 9.54
C PHE A 198 -4.13 -9.75 9.75
N PHE A 199 -4.92 -10.52 10.49
CA PHE A 199 -4.66 -11.93 10.83
C PHE A 199 -5.65 -12.90 10.16
N ARG A 200 -6.31 -12.48 9.07
CA ARG A 200 -7.05 -13.39 8.17
C ARG A 200 -6.09 -14.49 7.71
N GLN A 201 -6.65 -15.63 7.33
CA GLN A 201 -5.86 -16.72 6.76
C GLN A 201 -5.03 -16.19 5.59
N GLN A 202 -3.72 -16.10 5.79
CA GLN A 202 -2.79 -15.68 4.75
C GLN A 202 -2.40 -16.90 3.90
N SER A 203 -2.44 -16.74 2.58
CA SER A 203 -2.11 -17.78 1.60
C SER A 203 -1.36 -17.20 0.39
N GLU A 204 -0.70 -18.06 -0.38
CA GLU A 204 -0.25 -17.71 -1.74
C GLU A 204 -1.41 -17.81 -2.73
N ASP A 205 -2.36 -18.72 -2.50
CA ASP A 205 -3.67 -18.69 -3.14
C ASP A 205 -4.48 -17.53 -2.53
N CYS A 206 -4.35 -16.34 -3.12
CA CYS A 206 -4.94 -15.11 -2.61
C CYS A 206 -5.55 -14.20 -3.69
N LEU A 207 -5.53 -14.60 -4.97
CA LEU A 207 -5.97 -13.78 -6.12
C LEU A 207 -7.50 -13.76 -6.26
N PHE A 208 -8.13 -13.20 -5.23
CA PHE A 208 -9.57 -13.06 -5.07
C PHE A 208 -10.02 -11.60 -5.15
N LEU A 209 -11.25 -11.41 -5.61
CA LEU A 209 -11.98 -10.16 -5.54
C LEU A 209 -13.38 -10.37 -4.93
N ASN A 210 -14.00 -9.26 -4.54
CA ASN A 210 -15.35 -9.18 -4.02
C ASN A 210 -16.13 -8.17 -4.87
N VAL A 211 -17.43 -8.39 -5.05
CA VAL A 211 -18.35 -7.53 -5.80
C VAL A 211 -19.58 -7.22 -4.95
N TYR A 212 -19.93 -5.94 -4.88
CA TYR A 212 -21.07 -5.42 -4.14
C TYR A 212 -21.95 -4.58 -5.07
N SER A 213 -23.25 -4.84 -5.10
CA SER A 213 -24.18 -4.14 -6.00
C SER A 213 -25.59 -4.07 -5.42
N ARG A 214 -26.20 -2.88 -5.44
CA ARG A 214 -27.61 -2.70 -5.05
C ARG A 214 -28.58 -3.49 -5.93
N GLU A 215 -28.25 -3.68 -7.21
CA GLU A 215 -29.16 -4.30 -8.18
C GLU A 215 -28.39 -5.10 -9.25
N LEU A 216 -28.72 -6.38 -9.43
CA LEU A 216 -28.04 -7.26 -10.39
C LEU A 216 -28.60 -7.16 -11.81
N ARG A 217 -29.80 -6.58 -11.99
CA ARG A 217 -30.49 -6.42 -13.28
C ARG A 217 -31.12 -5.01 -13.43
N PRO A 218 -30.33 -3.94 -13.25
CA PRO A 218 -30.82 -2.57 -13.30
C PRO A 218 -31.31 -2.21 -14.71
N ALA A 219 -32.28 -1.30 -14.78
CA ALA A 219 -32.82 -0.80 -16.06
C ALA A 219 -31.76 -0.08 -16.92
N ARG A 220 -30.66 0.38 -16.32
CA ARG A 220 -29.46 0.87 -16.99
C ARG A 220 -28.22 0.34 -16.25
N PRO A 221 -27.18 -0.14 -16.95
CA PRO A 221 -25.93 -0.56 -16.32
C PRO A 221 -25.34 0.50 -15.38
N LEU A 222 -24.94 0.07 -14.19
CA LEU A 222 -24.41 0.93 -13.13
C LEU A 222 -22.91 1.21 -13.35
N PRO A 223 -22.42 2.42 -13.04
CA PRO A 223 -20.98 2.68 -13.01
C PRO A 223 -20.27 1.76 -12.00
N VAL A 224 -19.01 1.45 -12.29
CA VAL A 224 -18.22 0.49 -11.51
C VAL A 224 -17.04 1.20 -10.84
N LEU A 225 -16.94 1.07 -9.52
CA LEU A 225 -15.78 1.47 -8.74
C LEU A 225 -14.89 0.26 -8.47
N VAL A 226 -13.60 0.30 -8.79
CA VAL A 226 -12.64 -0.78 -8.53
C VAL A 226 -11.55 -0.31 -7.57
N TRP A 227 -11.60 -0.82 -6.34
CA TRP A 227 -10.69 -0.48 -5.26
C TRP A 227 -9.39 -1.29 -5.31
N ILE A 228 -8.27 -0.58 -5.33
CA ILE A 228 -6.91 -1.11 -5.16
C ILE A 228 -6.39 -0.64 -3.80
N HIS A 229 -6.17 -1.57 -2.87
CA HIS A 229 -5.78 -1.22 -1.51
C HIS A 229 -4.33 -0.68 -1.41
N GLY A 230 -4.08 0.12 -0.37
CA GLY A 230 -2.76 0.60 0.02
C GLY A 230 -1.92 -0.45 0.76
N GLY A 231 -0.99 -0.02 1.62
CA GLY A 231 -0.13 -0.90 2.42
C GLY A 231 1.27 -1.12 1.86
N GLY A 232 1.86 -0.11 1.22
CA GLY A 232 3.29 -0.08 0.87
C GLY A 232 3.78 -1.27 0.02
N PHE A 233 2.90 -1.87 -0.79
CA PHE A 233 3.14 -3.08 -1.59
C PHE A 233 3.53 -4.36 -0.80
N HIS A 234 3.50 -4.35 0.53
CA HIS A 234 3.93 -5.48 1.38
C HIS A 234 2.86 -5.98 2.37
N MET A 235 1.78 -5.23 2.57
CA MET A 235 0.63 -5.57 3.42
C MET A 235 -0.70 -5.07 2.83
N GLY A 236 -1.82 -5.47 3.44
CA GLY A 236 -3.18 -5.09 3.02
C GLY A 236 -4.00 -6.25 2.44
N SER A 237 -5.26 -5.96 2.09
CA SER A 237 -6.17 -6.86 1.38
C SER A 237 -7.38 -6.08 0.85
N GLY A 238 -8.14 -6.64 -0.10
CA GLY A 238 -9.46 -6.12 -0.51
C GLY A 238 -10.60 -6.48 0.46
N GLY A 239 -10.30 -6.94 1.68
CA GLY A 239 -11.29 -7.48 2.61
C GLY A 239 -12.25 -6.44 3.23
N PRO A 240 -13.49 -6.83 3.56
CA PRO A 240 -14.51 -5.92 4.11
C PRO A 240 -14.24 -5.42 5.54
N ASP A 241 -13.19 -5.90 6.23
CA ASP A 241 -12.88 -5.44 7.60
C ASP A 241 -12.36 -4.00 7.63
N LEU A 242 -11.74 -3.56 6.52
CA LEU A 242 -11.21 -2.21 6.31
C LEU A 242 -11.85 -1.50 5.11
N TYR A 243 -12.48 -2.26 4.22
CA TYR A 243 -13.08 -1.79 2.97
C TYR A 243 -14.53 -2.28 2.84
N GLY A 244 -15.30 -2.16 3.93
CA GLY A 244 -16.70 -2.56 3.96
C GLY A 244 -17.57 -1.64 3.10
N PRO A 245 -18.50 -2.20 2.30
CA PRO A 245 -19.11 -1.51 1.16
C PRO A 245 -20.23 -0.52 1.53
N GLU A 246 -20.72 -0.54 2.78
CA GLU A 246 -22.04 0.00 3.14
C GLU A 246 -22.18 1.47 2.77
N TYR A 247 -21.19 2.31 3.07
CA TYR A 247 -21.28 3.74 2.83
C TYR A 247 -21.38 4.10 1.33
N LEU A 248 -20.77 3.30 0.44
CA LEU A 248 -20.89 3.45 -1.02
C LEU A 248 -22.19 2.82 -1.56
N MET A 249 -22.73 1.79 -0.91
CA MET A 249 -24.06 1.27 -1.22
C MET A 249 -25.19 2.21 -0.73
N GLU A 250 -24.92 3.02 0.29
CA GLU A 250 -25.85 4.03 0.85
C GLU A 250 -25.92 5.34 0.03
N ALA A 251 -24.99 5.56 -0.90
CA ALA A 251 -24.99 6.75 -1.75
C ALA A 251 -26.23 6.83 -2.65
N SER A 252 -26.65 8.06 -3.00
CA SER A 252 -27.79 8.31 -3.89
C SER A 252 -27.54 7.76 -5.29
N SER A 253 -26.33 7.96 -5.81
CA SER A 253 -25.87 7.37 -7.07
C SER A 253 -25.48 5.91 -6.87
N ALA A 254 -26.33 4.99 -7.36
CA ALA A 254 -26.06 3.56 -7.29
C ALA A 254 -24.85 3.16 -8.14
N VAL A 255 -23.97 2.33 -7.58
CA VAL A 255 -22.73 1.83 -8.19
C VAL A 255 -22.59 0.33 -8.00
N VAL A 256 -21.71 -0.31 -8.77
CA VAL A 256 -21.10 -1.59 -8.40
C VAL A 256 -19.72 -1.31 -7.82
N LEU A 257 -19.43 -1.81 -6.62
CA LEU A 257 -18.10 -1.75 -6.02
C LEU A 257 -17.40 -3.11 -6.19
N VAL A 258 -16.16 -3.08 -6.63
CA VAL A 258 -15.25 -4.22 -6.67
C VAL A 258 -14.06 -3.94 -5.76
N THR A 259 -13.72 -4.86 -4.86
CA THR A 259 -12.49 -4.80 -4.06
C THR A 259 -11.64 -6.03 -4.35
N LEU A 260 -10.31 -5.90 -4.44
CA LEU A 260 -9.43 -7.01 -4.84
C LEU A 260 -8.18 -7.15 -3.96
N ASN A 261 -7.69 -8.38 -3.82
CA ASN A 261 -6.33 -8.67 -3.37
C ASN A 261 -5.38 -8.68 -4.57
N TYR A 262 -4.10 -8.38 -4.36
CA TYR A 262 -3.01 -8.61 -5.32
C TYR A 262 -1.76 -9.08 -4.57
N ARG A 263 -0.80 -9.75 -5.23
CA ARG A 263 0.41 -10.25 -4.54
C ARG A 263 1.27 -9.12 -3.99
N LEU A 264 1.86 -9.38 -2.82
CA LEU A 264 2.62 -8.42 -2.02
C LEU A 264 4.06 -8.88 -1.79
N GLY A 265 4.91 -7.95 -1.37
CA GLY A 265 6.31 -8.19 -0.99
C GLY A 265 7.11 -8.87 -2.12
N PRO A 266 8.09 -9.74 -1.81
CA PRO A 266 8.84 -10.46 -2.83
C PRO A 266 7.97 -11.39 -3.70
N LEU A 267 6.80 -11.83 -3.23
CA LEU A 267 5.92 -12.71 -4.01
C LEU A 267 5.21 -11.95 -5.15
N GLY A 268 4.97 -10.65 -4.98
CA GLY A 268 4.40 -9.76 -6.00
C GLY A 268 5.42 -8.91 -6.75
N PHE A 269 6.58 -8.61 -6.15
CA PHE A 269 7.50 -7.57 -6.61
C PHE A 269 8.98 -7.96 -6.65
N LEU A 270 9.32 -9.26 -6.56
CA LEU A 270 10.65 -9.73 -6.94
C LEU A 270 10.85 -9.53 -8.45
N SER A 271 11.95 -8.87 -8.83
CA SER A 271 12.42 -8.73 -10.21
C SER A 271 13.81 -9.33 -10.32
N LEU A 272 14.00 -10.25 -11.27
CA LEU A 272 15.27 -10.86 -11.64
C LEU A 272 15.16 -11.37 -13.09
N PRO A 273 15.24 -10.49 -14.11
CA PRO A 273 14.88 -10.84 -15.49
C PRO A 273 15.77 -11.95 -16.08
N SER A 274 17.05 -11.99 -15.71
CA SER A 274 18.01 -13.06 -16.03
C SER A 274 17.59 -14.44 -15.53
N GLY A 275 16.75 -14.50 -14.48
CA GLY A 275 16.11 -15.73 -13.98
C GLY A 275 14.70 -15.97 -14.52
N GLY A 276 14.26 -15.22 -15.55
CA GLY A 276 12.91 -15.31 -16.13
C GLY A 276 11.82 -14.71 -15.25
N VAL A 277 12.15 -13.70 -14.42
CA VAL A 277 11.19 -12.96 -13.58
C VAL A 277 11.33 -11.46 -13.87
N PRO A 278 10.51 -10.87 -14.78
CA PRO A 278 10.66 -9.46 -15.13
C PRO A 278 10.35 -8.52 -13.96
N GLY A 279 9.37 -8.88 -13.13
CA GLY A 279 8.88 -8.07 -12.01
C GLY A 279 7.37 -7.86 -12.06
N ASN A 280 6.87 -6.93 -11.25
CA ASN A 280 5.50 -6.39 -11.30
C ASN A 280 4.36 -7.41 -11.29
N ALA A 281 4.57 -8.62 -10.77
CA ALA A 281 3.56 -9.66 -10.70
C ALA A 281 2.29 -9.17 -9.97
N GLY A 282 2.44 -8.38 -8.89
CA GLY A 282 1.34 -7.73 -8.16
C GLY A 282 0.57 -6.68 -8.98
N LEU A 283 1.23 -5.89 -9.83
CA LEU A 283 0.53 -4.96 -10.74
C LEU A 283 -0.17 -5.71 -11.88
N LYS A 284 0.44 -6.80 -12.36
CA LYS A 284 -0.16 -7.68 -13.37
C LYS A 284 -1.38 -8.43 -12.81
N ASP A 285 -1.40 -8.75 -11.51
CA ASP A 285 -2.59 -9.24 -10.79
C ASP A 285 -3.73 -8.22 -10.83
N GLN A 286 -3.45 -6.95 -10.52
CA GLN A 286 -4.44 -5.87 -10.62
C GLN A 286 -4.97 -5.73 -12.06
N ALA A 287 -4.10 -5.79 -13.08
CA ALA A 287 -4.54 -5.78 -14.49
C ALA A 287 -5.37 -7.02 -14.87
N ALA A 288 -5.09 -8.20 -14.32
CA ALA A 288 -5.91 -9.39 -14.50
C ALA A 288 -7.30 -9.23 -13.85
N ALA A 289 -7.37 -8.63 -12.66
CA ALA A 289 -8.63 -8.28 -12.02
C ALA A 289 -9.45 -7.27 -12.85
N LEU A 290 -8.81 -6.24 -13.43
CA LEU A 290 -9.49 -5.29 -14.33
C LEU A 290 -10.03 -5.95 -15.61
N ARG A 291 -9.30 -6.93 -16.19
CA ARG A 291 -9.81 -7.74 -17.31
C ARG A 291 -10.98 -8.61 -16.88
N TRP A 292 -10.93 -9.19 -15.67
CA TRP A 292 -12.06 -9.93 -15.11
C TRP A 292 -13.29 -9.03 -14.92
N VAL A 293 -13.12 -7.79 -14.46
CA VAL A 293 -14.21 -6.79 -14.34
C VAL A 293 -14.82 -6.52 -15.71
N ARG A 294 -14.01 -6.13 -16.71
CA ARG A 294 -14.47 -5.93 -18.10
C ARG A 294 -15.29 -7.13 -18.61
N ASP A 295 -14.84 -8.34 -18.30
CA ASP A 295 -15.39 -9.57 -18.85
C ASP A 295 -16.62 -10.13 -18.13
N ASN A 296 -16.89 -9.69 -16.88
CA ASN A 296 -17.91 -10.28 -16.01
C ASN A 296 -18.84 -9.30 -15.28
N ILE A 297 -18.49 -8.01 -15.13
CA ILE A 297 -19.19 -7.11 -14.19
C ILE A 297 -20.65 -6.85 -14.56
N GLN A 298 -21.02 -7.02 -15.84
CA GLN A 298 -22.40 -6.96 -16.31
C GLN A 298 -23.32 -8.00 -15.65
N ALA A 299 -22.79 -9.16 -15.23
CA ALA A 299 -23.55 -10.16 -14.48
C ALA A 299 -23.97 -9.67 -13.07
N PHE A 300 -23.34 -8.61 -12.58
CA PHE A 300 -23.61 -7.96 -11.30
C PHE A 300 -24.33 -6.60 -11.45
N GLY A 301 -24.82 -6.29 -12.65
CA GLY A 301 -25.48 -5.03 -13.00
C GLY A 301 -24.55 -3.89 -13.42
N GLY A 302 -23.22 -4.12 -13.46
CA GLY A 302 -22.23 -3.10 -13.76
C GLY A 302 -21.99 -2.85 -15.25
N ASP A 303 -21.49 -1.67 -15.57
CA ASP A 303 -21.13 -1.23 -16.92
C ASP A 303 -19.60 -1.36 -17.15
N PRO A 304 -19.13 -2.30 -17.99
CA PRO A 304 -17.71 -2.44 -18.28
C PRO A 304 -17.11 -1.24 -19.06
N SER A 305 -17.96 -0.34 -19.60
CA SER A 305 -17.55 0.91 -20.26
C SER A 305 -17.54 2.13 -19.32
N ARG A 306 -17.91 1.96 -18.04
CA ARG A 306 -17.91 3.03 -17.01
C ARG A 306 -17.25 2.55 -15.72
N VAL A 307 -16.02 2.04 -15.88
CA VAL A 307 -15.13 1.60 -14.79
C VAL A 307 -14.25 2.75 -14.32
N THR A 308 -14.30 3.10 -13.04
CA THR A 308 -13.37 4.00 -12.36
C THR A 308 -12.47 3.20 -11.42
N ILE A 309 -11.16 3.30 -11.59
CA ILE A 309 -10.18 2.73 -10.65
C ILE A 309 -9.87 3.74 -9.55
N PHE A 310 -9.83 3.29 -8.30
CA PHE A 310 -9.45 4.12 -7.17
C PHE A 310 -8.62 3.37 -6.14
N GLY A 311 -7.75 4.10 -5.44
CA GLY A 311 -6.86 3.51 -4.45
C GLY A 311 -6.18 4.58 -3.59
N GLU A 312 -5.70 4.16 -2.43
CA GLU A 312 -4.98 4.99 -1.46
C GLU A 312 -3.55 4.51 -1.27
N SER A 313 -2.62 5.43 -0.95
CA SER A 313 -1.20 5.12 -0.73
C SER A 313 -0.58 4.37 -1.91
N ALA A 314 -0.01 3.18 -1.69
CA ALA A 314 0.46 2.26 -2.73
C ALA A 314 -0.63 1.88 -3.75
N GLY A 315 -1.91 1.87 -3.36
CA GLY A 315 -3.06 1.68 -4.25
C GLY A 315 -3.30 2.91 -5.14
N GLY A 316 -3.16 4.13 -4.60
CA GLY A 316 -3.23 5.37 -5.38
C GLY A 316 -2.04 5.50 -6.35
N THR A 317 -0.86 5.11 -5.90
CA THR A 317 0.31 4.90 -6.77
C THR A 317 0.01 3.87 -7.87
N SER A 318 -0.62 2.74 -7.53
CA SER A 318 -1.03 1.70 -8.50
C SER A 318 -2.02 2.24 -9.53
N VAL A 319 -2.98 3.08 -9.13
CA VAL A 319 -3.90 3.76 -10.06
C VAL A 319 -3.13 4.60 -11.08
N GLN A 320 -2.19 5.43 -10.65
CA GLN A 320 -1.39 6.22 -11.60
C GLN A 320 -0.44 5.35 -12.45
N MET A 321 0.04 4.20 -11.94
CA MET A 321 0.79 3.22 -12.73
C MET A 321 -0.09 2.53 -13.79
N HIS A 322 -1.36 2.21 -13.47
CA HIS A 322 -2.34 1.74 -14.45
C HIS A 322 -2.64 2.80 -15.52
N MET A 323 -2.63 4.09 -15.18
CA MET A 323 -2.79 5.17 -16.17
C MET A 323 -1.70 5.16 -17.23
N VAL A 324 -0.44 4.83 -16.91
CA VAL A 324 0.65 4.78 -17.89
C VAL A 324 0.97 3.39 -18.46
N SER A 325 0.35 2.33 -17.93
CA SER A 325 0.65 0.95 -18.34
C SER A 325 -0.03 0.55 -19.66
N PRO A 326 0.71 0.01 -20.66
CA PRO A 326 0.09 -0.51 -21.88
C PRO A 326 -0.86 -1.69 -21.62
N LEU A 327 -0.62 -2.48 -20.56
CA LEU A 327 -1.47 -3.63 -20.19
C LEU A 327 -2.87 -3.26 -19.68
N SER A 328 -3.05 -1.99 -19.31
CA SER A 328 -4.25 -1.47 -18.63
C SER A 328 -5.06 -0.51 -19.51
N ARG A 329 -4.53 -0.13 -20.67
CA ARG A 329 -5.15 0.79 -21.62
C ARG A 329 -6.52 0.29 -22.05
N GLY A 330 -7.56 1.12 -21.85
CA GLY A 330 -8.94 0.78 -22.20
C GLY A 330 -9.67 -0.15 -21.22
N LEU A 331 -9.11 -0.42 -20.02
CA LEU A 331 -9.81 -1.18 -18.97
C LEU A 331 -10.55 -0.29 -17.95
N PHE A 332 -10.34 1.04 -18.00
CA PHE A 332 -10.98 2.02 -17.12
C PHE A 332 -11.17 3.35 -17.85
N HIS A 333 -12.06 4.16 -17.30
CA HIS A 333 -12.67 5.35 -17.90
C HIS A 333 -12.68 6.55 -16.92
N GLY A 334 -12.25 6.34 -15.68
CA GLY A 334 -11.98 7.35 -14.66
C GLY A 334 -10.91 6.83 -13.69
N ALA A 335 -10.21 7.74 -13.01
CA ALA A 335 -9.17 7.40 -12.04
C ALA A 335 -9.25 8.27 -10.78
N ILE A 336 -8.93 7.72 -9.61
CA ILE A 336 -8.81 8.45 -8.34
C ILE A 336 -7.56 7.98 -7.58
N SER A 337 -6.59 8.86 -7.35
CA SER A 337 -5.39 8.57 -6.54
C SER A 337 -5.42 9.34 -5.23
N GLN A 338 -5.67 8.65 -4.13
CA GLN A 338 -5.71 9.20 -2.78
C GLN A 338 -4.33 9.07 -2.14
N SER A 339 -3.67 10.18 -1.81
CA SER A 339 -2.36 10.21 -1.13
C SER A 339 -1.28 9.32 -1.78
N GLY A 340 -1.35 9.14 -3.11
CA GLY A 340 -0.55 8.19 -3.88
C GLY A 340 -0.16 8.73 -5.26
N SER A 341 1.04 8.39 -5.72
CA SER A 341 1.65 8.97 -6.92
C SER A 341 2.74 8.05 -7.45
N ALA A 342 2.64 7.63 -8.71
CA ALA A 342 3.67 6.89 -9.43
C ALA A 342 4.94 7.74 -9.66
N LEU A 343 4.84 9.08 -9.54
CA LEU A 343 6.01 9.95 -9.54
C LEU A 343 6.85 9.84 -8.26
N ASN A 344 6.38 9.16 -7.21
CA ASN A 344 7.15 8.98 -5.99
C ASN A 344 8.37 8.06 -6.23
N PRO A 345 9.61 8.57 -6.09
CA PRO A 345 10.81 7.79 -6.37
C PRO A 345 11.01 6.62 -5.40
N ARG A 346 10.38 6.65 -4.22
CA ARG A 346 10.42 5.55 -3.23
C ARG A 346 9.39 4.45 -3.53
N SER A 347 8.43 4.71 -4.41
CA SER A 347 7.39 3.74 -4.80
C SER A 347 7.76 2.88 -6.01
N SER A 348 8.97 3.02 -6.55
CA SER A 348 9.48 2.17 -7.62
C SER A 348 10.99 1.97 -7.54
N THR A 349 11.54 1.03 -8.33
CA THR A 349 12.98 0.80 -8.41
C THR A 349 13.44 0.45 -9.83
N SER A 350 14.75 0.53 -10.08
CA SER A 350 15.35 0.13 -11.36
C SER A 350 15.49 -1.39 -11.44
N THR A 351 15.53 -1.93 -12.66
CA THR A 351 15.69 -3.37 -12.92
C THR A 351 16.93 -3.95 -12.22
N ALA A 352 18.04 -3.20 -12.23
CA ALA A 352 19.29 -3.60 -11.58
C ALA A 352 19.18 -3.64 -10.05
N ALA A 353 18.51 -2.65 -9.44
CA ALA A 353 18.30 -2.62 -7.99
C ALA A 353 17.30 -3.70 -7.53
N GLY A 354 16.25 -3.96 -8.31
CA GLY A 354 15.34 -5.09 -8.10
C GLY A 354 16.07 -6.44 -8.11
N ALA A 355 16.90 -6.67 -9.14
CA ALA A 355 17.71 -7.87 -9.27
C ALA A 355 18.70 -8.06 -8.12
N GLU A 356 19.39 -7.01 -7.67
CA GLU A 356 20.29 -7.10 -6.51
C GLU A 356 19.52 -7.39 -5.21
N ARG A 357 18.33 -6.81 -5.00
CA ARG A 357 17.49 -7.15 -3.84
C ARG A 357 16.99 -8.60 -3.88
N ALA A 358 16.68 -9.14 -5.06
CA ALA A 358 16.36 -10.56 -5.23
C ALA A 358 17.55 -11.47 -4.86
N ARG A 359 18.77 -11.11 -5.28
CA ARG A 359 19.99 -11.85 -4.91
C ARG A 359 20.32 -11.72 -3.42
N ARG A 360 20.10 -10.56 -2.80
CA ARG A 360 20.22 -10.39 -1.33
C ARG A 360 19.23 -11.27 -0.57
N LEU A 361 17.98 -11.35 -1.04
CA LEU A 361 16.98 -12.24 -0.44
C LEU A 361 17.44 -13.70 -0.46
N ALA A 362 17.99 -14.17 -1.58
CA ALA A 362 18.57 -15.49 -1.68
C ALA A 362 19.73 -15.70 -0.69
N ARG A 363 20.64 -14.73 -0.54
CA ARG A 363 21.73 -14.77 0.44
C ARG A 363 21.22 -14.84 1.89
N GLN A 364 20.22 -14.04 2.24
CA GLN A 364 19.59 -14.04 3.57
C GLN A 364 18.83 -15.36 3.86
N LEU A 365 18.26 -15.98 2.82
CA LEU A 365 17.64 -17.30 2.87
C LEU A 365 18.65 -18.46 2.75
N GLN A 366 19.96 -18.17 2.71
CA GLN A 366 21.05 -19.14 2.55
C GLN A 366 20.94 -20.02 1.29
N VAL A 367 20.28 -19.51 0.24
CA VAL A 367 20.09 -20.18 -1.05
C VAL A 367 21.35 -20.03 -1.90
N GLN A 368 22.08 -21.12 -2.05
CA GLN A 368 23.17 -21.26 -3.02
C GLN A 368 22.62 -21.69 -4.38
N ALA A 369 23.03 -21.01 -5.46
CA ALA A 369 22.60 -21.26 -6.83
C ALA A 369 23.76 -21.02 -7.82
N SER A 370 23.76 -21.71 -8.96
CA SER A 370 24.77 -21.54 -10.03
C SER A 370 24.59 -20.23 -10.81
N ASP A 371 23.34 -19.79 -10.94
CA ASP A 371 22.90 -18.69 -11.80
C ASP A 371 21.52 -18.19 -11.33
N ASP A 372 21.03 -17.10 -11.94
CA ASP A 372 19.77 -16.47 -11.55
C ASP A 372 18.53 -17.36 -11.85
N ALA A 373 18.59 -18.28 -12.82
CA ALA A 373 17.48 -19.18 -13.12
C ALA A 373 17.39 -20.32 -12.10
N ASP A 374 18.53 -20.90 -11.69
CA ASP A 374 18.62 -21.83 -10.57
C ASP A 374 18.24 -21.17 -9.24
N LEU A 375 18.58 -19.89 -9.05
CA LEU A 375 18.17 -19.09 -7.89
C LEU A 375 16.63 -18.98 -7.82
N VAL A 376 15.97 -18.57 -8.90
CA VAL A 376 14.49 -18.49 -8.95
C VAL A 376 13.87 -19.87 -8.71
N ARG A 377 14.42 -20.93 -9.34
CA ARG A 377 13.96 -22.32 -9.15
C ARG A 377 14.05 -22.73 -7.69
N ARG A 378 15.13 -22.42 -6.97
CA ARG A 378 15.29 -22.74 -5.54
C ARG A 378 14.38 -21.89 -4.65
N LEU A 379 14.19 -20.61 -4.95
CA LEU A 379 13.21 -19.77 -4.23
C LEU A 379 11.78 -20.30 -4.37
N ARG A 380 11.41 -20.95 -5.49
CA ARG A 380 10.11 -21.63 -5.63
C ARG A 380 9.92 -22.84 -4.72
N LEU A 381 11.00 -23.47 -4.25
CA LEU A 381 10.95 -24.64 -3.34
C LEU A 381 10.75 -24.25 -1.86
N LEU A 382 11.04 -23.00 -1.49
CA LEU A 382 10.88 -22.54 -0.10
C LEU A 382 9.40 -22.27 0.24
N PRO A 383 8.99 -22.35 1.52
CA PRO A 383 7.65 -21.90 1.92
C PRO A 383 7.51 -20.38 1.72
N GLY A 384 6.44 -19.92 1.06
CA GLY A 384 6.25 -18.49 0.77
C GLY A 384 6.29 -17.60 2.02
N LYS A 385 5.84 -18.11 3.17
CA LYS A 385 5.91 -17.40 4.46
C LYS A 385 7.35 -17.09 4.90
N VAL A 386 8.30 -18.00 4.65
CA VAL A 386 9.72 -17.84 4.99
C VAL A 386 10.38 -16.82 4.08
N ILE A 387 10.06 -16.85 2.78
CA ILE A 387 10.52 -15.84 1.81
C ILE A 387 10.03 -14.46 2.25
N ASN A 388 8.75 -14.35 2.59
CA ASN A 388 8.12 -13.09 2.94
C ASN A 388 8.55 -12.55 4.31
N SER A 389 8.86 -13.40 5.29
CA SER A 389 9.39 -12.95 6.59
C SER A 389 10.81 -12.38 6.50
N MET A 390 11.59 -12.76 5.48
CA MET A 390 12.94 -12.22 5.26
C MET A 390 12.97 -10.91 4.46
N SER A 391 11.82 -10.37 4.04
CA SER A 391 11.74 -9.22 3.12
C SER A 391 12.57 -8.02 3.58
N GLU A 392 12.45 -7.59 4.84
CA GLU A 392 13.12 -6.39 5.37
C GLU A 392 14.64 -6.57 5.59
N SER A 393 15.10 -7.82 5.69
CA SER A 393 16.53 -8.16 5.90
C SER A 393 17.43 -7.85 4.68
N VAL A 394 16.84 -7.59 3.51
CA VAL A 394 17.58 -7.36 2.26
C VAL A 394 18.07 -5.92 2.09
N LEU A 395 17.54 -4.98 2.90
CA LEU A 395 18.00 -3.60 2.94
C LEU A 395 19.42 -3.55 3.52
N THR A 396 20.29 -2.67 3.01
CA THR A 396 21.52 -2.29 3.72
C THR A 396 21.22 -1.42 4.94
N ASP A 397 22.22 -1.19 5.79
CA ASP A 397 22.09 -0.24 6.91
C ASP A 397 21.91 1.21 6.41
N GLU A 398 22.48 1.56 5.25
CA GLU A 398 22.24 2.85 4.59
C GLU A 398 20.80 2.94 4.03
N GLU A 399 20.28 1.86 3.43
CA GLU A 399 18.88 1.83 2.99
C GLU A 399 17.92 1.92 4.18
N ARG A 400 18.26 1.31 5.32
CA ARG A 400 17.49 1.43 6.58
C ARG A 400 17.62 2.81 7.23
N SER A 401 18.78 3.46 7.19
CA SER A 401 19.00 4.74 7.89
C SER A 401 18.24 5.91 7.27
N ARG A 402 17.78 5.78 6.01
CA ARG A 402 17.02 6.81 5.27
C ARG A 402 15.59 7.09 5.78
N GLY A 403 15.20 6.56 6.95
CA GLY A 403 14.08 7.01 7.81
C GLY A 403 12.64 6.81 7.30
N LEU A 404 12.40 6.91 5.99
CA LEU A 404 11.07 6.91 5.39
C LEU A 404 10.71 5.56 4.74
N ALA A 405 9.98 4.73 5.48
CA ALA A 405 9.18 3.59 4.99
C ALA A 405 9.78 2.85 3.76
N VAL A 406 11.06 2.48 3.84
CA VAL A 406 11.79 1.93 2.70
C VAL A 406 11.37 0.49 2.46
N HIS A 407 10.48 0.27 1.49
CA HIS A 407 10.03 -1.06 1.13
C HIS A 407 10.99 -1.68 0.10
N PRO A 408 11.55 -2.88 0.36
CA PRO A 408 12.57 -3.46 -0.52
C PRO A 408 11.99 -3.96 -1.85
N PHE A 409 10.78 -4.52 -1.83
CA PHE A 409 10.09 -5.08 -2.98
C PHE A 409 8.93 -4.16 -3.36
N VAL A 410 9.13 -3.39 -4.43
CA VAL A 410 8.23 -2.36 -4.96
C VAL A 410 8.15 -2.51 -6.49
N PRO A 411 7.18 -1.88 -7.17
CA PRO A 411 7.16 -1.78 -8.62
C PRO A 411 8.53 -1.49 -9.25
N THR A 412 8.86 -2.19 -10.33
CA THR A 412 10.19 -2.14 -10.97
C THR A 412 10.03 -1.78 -12.44
N ALA A 413 10.96 -1.01 -13.02
CA ALA A 413 11.00 -0.84 -14.47
C ALA A 413 11.36 -2.18 -15.14
N GLU A 414 10.52 -2.62 -16.08
CA GLU A 414 10.70 -3.82 -16.89
C GLU A 414 11.37 -3.46 -18.23
N GLN A 415 11.84 -4.47 -18.96
CA GLN A 415 12.25 -4.30 -20.35
C GLN A 415 11.00 -4.02 -21.22
N ASP A 416 11.13 -3.21 -22.27
CA ASP A 416 10.01 -2.86 -23.17
C ASP A 416 9.68 -4.02 -24.12
N GLU A 417 9.01 -5.03 -23.57
CA GLU A 417 8.62 -6.25 -24.27
C GLU A 417 7.11 -6.52 -24.14
N PRO A 418 6.49 -7.29 -25.06
CA PRO A 418 5.09 -7.68 -24.96
C PRO A 418 4.79 -8.42 -23.64
N GLY A 419 4.02 -7.79 -22.75
CA GLY A 419 3.75 -8.31 -21.40
C GLY A 419 4.33 -7.45 -20.27
N ALA A 420 5.19 -6.47 -20.57
CA ALA A 420 5.65 -5.48 -19.60
C ALA A 420 4.49 -4.60 -19.09
N PHE A 421 4.34 -4.49 -17.76
CA PHE A 421 3.41 -3.55 -17.14
C PHE A 421 4.02 -2.14 -17.10
N LEU A 422 5.31 -2.04 -16.74
CA LEU A 422 6.09 -0.79 -16.71
C LEU A 422 7.29 -0.90 -17.67
N PRO A 423 7.14 -0.66 -19.00
CA PRO A 423 8.23 -0.77 -19.96
C PRO A 423 9.35 0.28 -19.81
N ALA A 424 9.19 1.23 -18.88
CA ALA A 424 10.19 2.19 -18.46
C ALA A 424 9.89 2.64 -17.02
N THR A 425 10.67 3.58 -16.47
CA THR A 425 10.35 4.15 -15.14
C THR A 425 9.00 4.87 -15.17
N PRO A 426 8.17 4.81 -14.10
CA PRO A 426 6.88 5.49 -14.10
C PRO A 426 6.99 7.00 -14.36
N GLN A 427 8.05 7.64 -13.84
CA GLN A 427 8.37 9.05 -14.08
C GLN A 427 8.52 9.34 -15.58
N GLU A 428 9.32 8.54 -16.28
CA GLU A 428 9.56 8.67 -17.72
C GLU A 428 8.30 8.44 -18.55
N LEU A 429 7.50 7.42 -18.22
CA LEU A 429 6.22 7.16 -18.91
C LEU A 429 5.23 8.32 -18.73
N VAL A 430 5.15 8.86 -17.50
CA VAL A 430 4.32 10.02 -17.16
C VAL A 430 4.82 11.28 -17.90
N TYR A 431 6.13 11.55 -17.96
CA TYR A 431 6.70 12.71 -18.66
C TYR A 431 6.66 12.61 -20.19
N ARG A 432 6.65 11.40 -20.75
CA ARG A 432 6.37 11.15 -22.18
C ARG A 432 4.90 11.38 -22.56
N GLY A 433 4.02 11.68 -21.61
CA GLY A 433 2.59 11.90 -21.85
C GLY A 433 1.83 10.61 -22.18
N LEU A 434 2.36 9.43 -21.80
CA LEU A 434 1.76 8.13 -22.12
C LEU A 434 0.58 7.73 -21.22
N SER A 435 0.07 8.69 -20.43
CA SER A 435 -1.02 8.50 -19.49
C SER A 435 -2.38 8.37 -20.18
N ALA A 436 -3.24 7.52 -19.63
CA ALA A 436 -4.60 7.31 -20.11
C ALA A 436 -5.42 8.61 -20.00
N PRO A 437 -6.08 9.05 -21.10
CA PRO A 437 -6.87 10.29 -21.12
C PRO A 437 -8.25 10.08 -20.49
N VAL A 438 -8.28 9.80 -19.19
CA VAL A 438 -9.50 9.67 -18.37
C VAL A 438 -9.61 10.80 -17.33
N PRO A 439 -10.83 11.27 -16.97
CA PRO A 439 -11.02 12.17 -15.84
C PRO A 439 -10.33 11.64 -14.58
N TYR A 440 -9.76 12.55 -13.79
CA TYR A 440 -8.85 12.20 -12.70
C TYR A 440 -9.13 13.00 -11.43
N ILE A 441 -9.33 12.32 -10.31
CA ILE A 441 -9.27 12.92 -8.96
C ILE A 441 -7.90 12.60 -8.34
N THR A 442 -7.28 13.57 -7.69
CA THR A 442 -6.11 13.35 -6.83
C THR A 442 -6.17 14.23 -5.58
N GLY A 443 -5.54 13.82 -4.49
CA GLY A 443 -5.55 14.63 -3.27
C GLY A 443 -4.69 14.07 -2.16
N ILE A 444 -4.68 14.80 -1.05
CA ILE A 444 -3.89 14.54 0.16
C ILE A 444 -4.74 14.78 1.42
N ASN A 445 -4.30 14.21 2.53
CA ASN A 445 -4.82 14.50 3.85
C ASN A 445 -4.09 15.70 4.48
N SER A 446 -4.64 16.27 5.56
CA SER A 446 -4.14 17.54 6.08
C SER A 446 -2.78 17.46 6.78
N LEU A 447 -2.37 16.28 7.26
CA LEU A 447 -1.07 16.00 7.89
C LEU A 447 -0.64 14.53 7.68
N GLU A 448 -0.40 14.15 6.43
CA GLU A 448 -0.05 12.79 5.97
C GLU A 448 0.85 11.98 6.93
N ALA A 449 2.01 12.52 7.31
CA ALA A 449 3.00 11.81 8.12
C ALA A 449 2.78 11.91 9.65
N GLY A 450 1.66 12.46 10.13
CA GLY A 450 1.39 12.61 11.56
C GLY A 450 1.42 11.30 12.36
N PHE A 451 1.13 10.16 11.71
CA PHE A 451 1.22 8.83 12.33
C PHE A 451 2.67 8.47 12.75
N MET A 452 3.67 8.97 12.03
CA MET A 452 5.10 8.67 12.26
C MET A 452 5.62 9.29 13.58
N MET A 453 4.92 10.26 14.17
CA MET A 453 5.42 11.06 15.30
C MET A 453 5.07 10.45 16.67
N ASN A 454 6.01 9.90 17.44
CA ASN A 454 5.73 9.48 18.82
C ASN A 454 5.94 10.61 19.84
N ARG A 455 5.33 10.48 21.03
CA ARG A 455 5.43 11.49 22.11
C ARG A 455 6.87 11.57 22.63
N GLU A 456 7.48 12.75 22.50
CA GLU A 456 8.74 13.24 23.13
C GLU A 456 10.03 12.42 22.90
N ARG A 457 9.97 11.08 22.99
CA ARG A 457 11.08 10.13 22.82
C ARG A 457 11.80 10.26 21.47
N ASP A 458 11.07 10.56 20.40
CA ASP A 458 11.63 10.72 19.05
C ASP A 458 12.39 12.05 18.88
N LEU A 459 12.17 13.03 19.77
CA LEU A 459 12.82 14.36 19.72
C LEU A 459 13.92 14.51 20.78
N ALA A 460 13.93 13.68 21.82
CA ALA A 460 14.86 13.78 22.95
C ALA A 460 16.29 13.27 22.67
N GLY A 461 16.59 12.78 21.46
CA GLY A 461 17.91 12.22 21.12
C GLY A 461 18.28 12.18 19.64
N VAL A 462 17.47 12.74 18.73
CA VAL A 462 17.80 12.81 17.30
C VAL A 462 18.77 13.96 17.05
N HIS A 463 19.96 13.66 16.51
CA HIS A 463 20.86 14.67 15.99
C HIS A 463 20.29 15.18 14.66
N LEU A 464 19.57 16.30 14.70
CA LEU A 464 18.76 16.79 13.57
C LEU A 464 19.54 16.85 12.25
N ASP A 465 20.80 17.30 12.25
CA ASP A 465 21.62 17.34 11.02
C ASP A 465 21.84 15.95 10.40
N ARG A 466 22.12 14.92 11.22
CA ARG A 466 22.29 13.53 10.77
C ARG A 466 20.97 12.98 10.21
N GLU A 467 19.85 13.35 10.81
CA GLU A 467 18.53 12.98 10.31
C GLU A 467 18.23 13.64 8.95
N MET A 468 18.62 14.90 8.77
CA MET A 468 18.51 15.56 7.47
C MET A 468 19.43 14.91 6.41
N GLU A 469 20.65 14.51 6.77
CA GLU A 469 21.59 13.79 5.89
C GLU A 469 21.08 12.40 5.47
N ASN A 470 20.44 11.69 6.41
CA ASN A 470 19.73 10.44 6.16
C ASN A 470 18.54 10.63 5.20
N LEU A 471 17.78 11.73 5.35
CA LEU A 471 16.52 11.95 4.62
C LEU A 471 16.68 12.58 3.23
N VAL A 472 17.91 12.97 2.83
CA VAL A 472 18.21 13.39 1.45
C VAL A 472 17.76 12.29 0.48
N PRO A 473 16.85 12.58 -0.49
CA PRO A 473 16.35 11.58 -1.42
C PRO A 473 17.47 10.94 -2.24
N SER A 474 17.51 9.61 -2.24
CA SER A 474 18.60 8.85 -2.86
C SER A 474 18.60 8.87 -4.39
N ASP A 475 17.42 9.09 -4.97
CA ASP A 475 17.21 9.28 -6.41
C ASP A 475 17.79 10.59 -6.95
N LEU A 476 18.21 11.52 -6.06
CA LEU A 476 19.08 12.63 -6.45
C LEU A 476 20.47 12.16 -6.91
N GLY A 477 20.88 10.92 -6.64
CA GLY A 477 22.19 10.39 -7.03
C GLY A 477 23.35 11.07 -6.28
N VAL A 478 23.14 11.43 -5.02
CA VAL A 478 24.13 12.05 -4.14
C VAL A 478 24.60 11.01 -3.13
N GLN A 479 25.91 10.80 -3.00
CA GLN A 479 26.48 9.87 -2.03
C GLN A 479 26.18 10.34 -0.60
N HIS A 480 25.65 9.46 0.25
CA HIS A 480 25.37 9.75 1.65
C HIS A 480 26.67 10.12 2.41
N GLY A 481 26.60 11.14 3.28
CA GLY A 481 27.76 11.68 4.01
C GLY A 481 28.76 12.48 3.16
N SER A 482 28.51 12.68 1.86
CA SER A 482 29.32 13.57 1.02
C SER A 482 29.06 15.05 1.33
N PRO A 483 29.98 15.98 1.00
CA PRO A 483 29.75 17.42 1.19
C PRO A 483 28.46 17.95 0.54
N ALA A 484 28.07 17.38 -0.61
CA ALA A 484 26.82 17.70 -1.30
C ALA A 484 25.58 17.15 -0.58
N ASN A 485 25.66 15.97 0.05
CA ASN A 485 24.59 15.44 0.90
C ASN A 485 24.40 16.34 2.12
N THR A 486 25.47 16.73 2.80
CA THR A 486 25.42 17.68 3.93
C THR A 486 24.91 19.06 3.50
N GLU A 487 25.25 19.55 2.31
CA GLU A 487 24.73 20.83 1.80
C GLU A 487 23.21 20.80 1.60
N ILE A 488 22.69 19.75 0.95
CA ILE A 488 21.25 19.54 0.75
C ILE A 488 20.55 19.37 2.10
N ALA A 489 21.13 18.60 3.03
CA ALA A 489 20.61 18.41 4.38
C ALA A 489 20.49 19.74 5.16
N ARG A 490 21.51 20.61 5.10
CA ARG A 490 21.46 21.96 5.68
C ARG A 490 20.41 22.84 4.98
N ALA A 491 20.21 22.69 3.68
CA ALA A 491 19.19 23.43 2.95
C ALA A 491 17.76 22.99 3.35
N MET A 492 17.53 21.67 3.48
CA MET A 492 16.31 21.08 4.04
C MET A 492 16.04 21.62 5.46
N LYS A 493 17.03 21.55 6.35
CA LYS A 493 16.94 22.08 7.72
C LYS A 493 16.51 23.54 7.75
N ARG A 494 17.19 24.41 6.98
CA ARG A 494 16.88 25.84 6.93
C ARG A 494 15.48 26.12 6.37
N ALA A 495 15.05 25.39 5.34
CA ALA A 495 13.73 25.58 4.72
C ALA A 495 12.57 25.25 5.67
N TYR A 496 12.71 24.20 6.50
CA TYR A 496 11.64 23.73 7.38
C TYR A 496 11.74 24.21 8.83
N PHE A 497 12.95 24.44 9.34
CA PHE A 497 13.22 24.72 10.77
C PHE A 497 14.03 26.00 11.01
N GLY A 498 14.51 26.67 9.95
CA GLY A 498 15.40 27.83 10.07
C GLY A 498 16.69 27.47 10.79
N ASP A 499 17.05 28.28 11.80
CA ASP A 499 18.19 28.06 12.67
C ASP A 499 17.85 27.21 13.93
N SER A 500 16.66 26.59 13.98
CA SER A 500 16.25 25.78 15.13
C SER A 500 16.77 24.34 15.07
N ASP A 501 17.51 23.94 16.10
CA ASP A 501 17.88 22.54 16.36
C ASP A 501 16.78 21.75 17.09
N ARG A 502 15.65 22.39 17.42
CA ARG A 502 14.55 21.81 18.22
C ARG A 502 13.20 22.07 17.55
N PRO A 503 12.93 21.44 16.40
CA PRO A 503 11.63 21.53 15.75
C PRO A 503 10.55 20.92 16.64
N SER A 504 9.36 21.52 16.60
CA SER A 504 8.18 20.93 17.24
C SER A 504 7.74 19.65 16.52
N GLN A 505 6.97 18.82 17.20
CA GLN A 505 6.37 17.61 16.61
C GLN A 505 5.52 17.94 15.36
N MET A 506 4.87 19.10 15.33
CA MET A 506 4.12 19.57 14.15
C MET A 506 5.05 19.87 12.98
N GLN A 507 6.10 20.67 13.18
CA GLN A 507 7.05 21.00 12.11
C GLN A 507 7.72 19.74 11.52
N MET A 508 8.06 18.76 12.37
CA MET A 508 8.56 17.47 11.90
C MET A 508 7.49 16.71 11.08
N ALA A 509 6.23 16.67 11.55
CA ALA A 509 5.14 16.03 10.82
C ALA A 509 4.87 16.70 9.46
N GLU A 510 4.92 18.03 9.38
CA GLU A 510 4.76 18.80 8.15
C GLU A 510 5.90 18.51 7.16
N PHE A 511 7.16 18.55 7.63
CA PHE A 511 8.34 18.19 6.85
C PHE A 511 8.26 16.75 6.31
N TYR A 512 7.93 15.78 7.16
CA TYR A 512 7.75 14.40 6.74
C TYR A 512 6.56 14.24 5.78
N SER A 513 5.47 14.98 5.97
CA SER A 513 4.31 14.95 5.06
C SER A 513 4.68 15.43 3.67
N ASP A 514 5.47 16.49 3.57
CA ASP A 514 5.98 17.00 2.31
C ASP A 514 6.88 15.98 1.60
N LEU A 515 7.82 15.37 2.34
CA LEU A 515 8.78 14.41 1.80
C LEU A 515 8.16 13.02 1.47
N PHE A 516 7.07 12.66 2.14
CA PHE A 516 6.35 11.39 1.97
C PHE A 516 5.30 11.46 0.85
N VAL A 517 4.45 12.50 0.84
CA VAL A 517 3.29 12.61 -0.07
C VAL A 517 3.14 13.98 -0.73
N ASN A 518 3.24 15.11 -0.01
CA ASN A 518 2.76 16.38 -0.58
C ASN A 518 3.59 16.85 -1.78
N TRP A 519 4.91 16.65 -1.78
CA TRP A 519 5.74 17.02 -2.94
C TRP A 519 5.47 16.15 -4.17
N VAL A 520 5.26 14.84 -4.00
CA VAL A 520 4.95 13.94 -5.13
C VAL A 520 3.53 14.14 -5.65
N ALA A 521 2.61 14.61 -4.80
CA ALA A 521 1.30 15.10 -5.18
C ALA A 521 1.38 16.45 -5.93
N HIS A 522 2.23 17.39 -5.49
CA HIS A 522 2.48 18.66 -6.18
C HIS A 522 2.99 18.44 -7.61
N ARG A 523 3.96 17.52 -7.83
CA ARG A 523 4.42 17.16 -9.18
C ARG A 523 3.30 16.58 -10.04
N THR A 524 2.45 15.70 -9.48
CA THR A 524 1.28 15.16 -10.19
C THR A 524 0.29 16.26 -10.56
N VAL A 525 -0.10 17.13 -9.63
CA VAL A 525 -1.01 18.26 -9.90
C VAL A 525 -0.41 19.21 -10.93
N ASN A 526 0.86 19.59 -10.81
CA ASN A 526 1.53 20.50 -11.75
C ASN A 526 1.70 19.94 -13.16
N LEU A 527 1.71 18.61 -13.32
CA LEU A 527 1.75 17.99 -14.64
C LEU A 527 0.34 17.87 -15.24
N TYR A 528 -0.61 17.25 -14.53
CA TYR A 528 -1.94 16.98 -15.06
C TYR A 528 -2.78 18.26 -15.22
N SER A 529 -2.53 19.30 -14.42
CA SER A 529 -3.22 20.60 -14.55
C SER A 529 -2.81 21.42 -15.79
N ARG A 530 -1.79 20.96 -16.55
CA ARG A 530 -1.43 21.51 -17.86
C ARG A 530 -2.28 20.93 -19.00
N LEU A 531 -3.02 19.86 -18.74
CA LEU A 531 -3.92 19.24 -19.71
C LEU A 531 -5.26 19.99 -19.68
N GLU A 532 -5.73 20.45 -20.83
CA GLU A 532 -7.05 21.10 -20.95
C GLU A 532 -8.21 20.10 -20.82
N SER A 533 -7.95 18.85 -21.19
CA SER A 533 -8.86 17.70 -21.11
C SER A 533 -8.02 16.42 -21.00
N PRO A 534 -8.45 15.41 -20.25
CA PRO A 534 -9.67 15.34 -19.42
C PRO A 534 -9.57 16.16 -18.13
N ALA A 535 -10.70 16.34 -17.44
CA ALA A 535 -10.77 17.15 -16.23
C ALA A 535 -9.96 16.56 -15.05
N LEU A 536 -9.11 17.40 -14.44
CA LEU A 536 -8.45 17.14 -13.16
C LEU A 536 -9.26 17.75 -12.02
N TYR A 537 -9.48 16.99 -10.95
CA TYR A 537 -10.09 17.46 -9.71
C TYR A 537 -9.10 17.22 -8.55
N VAL A 538 -8.79 18.26 -7.79
CA VAL A 538 -7.85 18.17 -6.66
C VAL A 538 -8.61 18.34 -5.35
N TYR A 539 -8.30 17.54 -4.32
CA TYR A 539 -8.84 17.72 -2.96
C TYR A 539 -7.75 17.79 -1.88
N ARG A 540 -8.15 18.36 -0.74
CA ARG A 540 -7.52 18.17 0.56
C ARG A 540 -8.57 17.64 1.53
N PHE A 541 -8.29 16.56 2.24
CA PHE A 541 -9.17 16.11 3.31
C PHE A 541 -8.63 16.61 4.66
N SER A 542 -9.47 17.31 5.42
CA SER A 542 -9.09 17.95 6.68
C SER A 542 -10.10 17.79 7.80
N HIS A 543 -11.17 17.01 7.59
CA HIS A 543 -12.14 16.70 8.64
C HIS A 543 -11.57 15.75 9.69
N ASP A 544 -10.99 16.33 10.74
CA ASP A 544 -10.34 15.61 11.83
C ASP A 544 -11.34 15.15 12.91
N GLY A 545 -12.25 14.28 12.48
CA GLY A 545 -13.43 13.84 13.23
C GLY A 545 -13.25 12.59 14.10
N GLY A 546 -14.37 11.89 14.34
CA GLY A 546 -14.45 10.72 15.22
C GLY A 546 -14.09 9.40 14.53
N LEU A 547 -14.16 9.33 13.20
CA LEU A 547 -13.87 8.12 12.42
C LEU A 547 -12.37 7.93 12.11
N THR A 548 -11.57 8.99 12.26
CA THR A 548 -10.10 9.02 12.11
C THR A 548 -9.45 7.84 12.84
N LEU A 549 -8.93 6.88 12.09
CA LEU A 549 -8.44 5.60 12.59
C LEU A 549 -7.15 5.77 13.39
N SER A 550 -6.24 6.61 12.91
CA SER A 550 -4.92 6.85 13.49
C SER A 550 -4.99 7.30 14.95
N ARG A 551 -5.93 8.20 15.28
CA ARG A 551 -6.23 8.65 16.65
C ARG A 551 -6.56 7.48 17.58
N ARG A 552 -7.34 6.50 17.10
CA ARG A 552 -7.79 5.33 17.88
C ARG A 552 -6.68 4.30 18.07
N LEU A 553 -5.86 4.06 17.04
CA LEU A 553 -4.78 3.06 17.11
C LEU A 553 -3.57 3.53 17.92
N PHE A 554 -3.20 4.81 17.78
CA PHE A 554 -1.87 5.28 18.16
C PHE A 554 -1.82 6.28 19.34
N ASP A 555 -2.96 6.65 19.95
CA ASP A 555 -3.08 7.63 21.06
C ASP A 555 -2.33 8.96 20.80
N LYS A 556 -2.45 9.47 19.55
CA LYS A 556 -1.77 10.68 19.10
C LYS A 556 -2.63 11.90 19.42
N LYS A 557 -2.00 12.93 20.00
CA LYS A 557 -2.63 14.24 20.30
C LYS A 557 -2.31 15.33 19.27
N LEU A 558 -1.59 14.98 18.22
CA LEU A 558 -1.23 15.90 17.13
C LEU A 558 -2.48 16.15 16.27
N PRO A 559 -2.93 17.39 16.08
CA PRO A 559 -4.13 17.69 15.28
C PRO A 559 -3.83 17.55 13.79
N GLY A 560 -4.86 17.21 13.00
CA GLY A 560 -4.74 16.96 11.56
C GLY A 560 -5.10 15.52 11.21
N VAL A 561 -5.34 15.28 9.92
CA VAL A 561 -5.75 13.98 9.37
C VAL A 561 -4.52 13.30 8.77
N PHE A 562 -4.22 12.07 9.19
CA PHE A 562 -3.01 11.37 8.77
C PHE A 562 -3.30 10.47 7.55
N HIS A 563 -2.26 9.85 7.01
CA HIS A 563 -2.35 8.95 5.85
C HIS A 563 -3.45 7.88 6.00
N GLY A 564 -4.37 7.81 5.03
CA GLY A 564 -5.45 6.82 4.97
C GLY A 564 -6.62 7.01 5.96
N ASP A 565 -6.63 8.05 6.79
CA ASP A 565 -7.72 8.31 7.74
C ASP A 565 -9.04 8.70 7.05
N GLU A 566 -9.00 9.24 5.83
CA GLU A 566 -10.20 9.58 5.05
C GLU A 566 -10.96 8.34 4.57
N LEU A 567 -10.31 7.18 4.54
CA LEU A 567 -10.93 5.91 4.13
C LEU A 567 -12.06 5.48 5.06
N ALA A 568 -12.01 5.85 6.34
CA ALA A 568 -13.11 5.62 7.29
C ALA A 568 -14.38 6.45 6.97
N TYR A 569 -14.31 7.39 6.03
CA TYR A 569 -15.45 8.16 5.51
C TYR A 569 -15.94 7.66 4.14
N LEU A 570 -15.25 6.68 3.54
CA LEU A 570 -15.66 6.01 2.28
C LEU A 570 -16.07 4.55 2.50
N PHE A 571 -15.48 3.87 3.48
CA PHE A 571 -15.71 2.46 3.80
C PHE A 571 -16.06 2.28 5.27
N THR A 572 -16.89 1.30 5.59
CA THR A 572 -16.98 0.83 6.98
C THR A 572 -15.69 0.10 7.34
N GLN A 573 -15.32 0.18 8.62
CA GLN A 573 -14.15 -0.47 9.14
C GLN A 573 -14.49 -1.11 10.49
N SER A 574 -14.14 -2.38 10.68
CA SER A 574 -14.40 -3.14 11.92
C SER A 574 -13.63 -2.60 13.14
N VAL A 575 -12.66 -1.70 12.93
CA VAL A 575 -11.98 -0.87 13.94
C VAL A 575 -12.90 0.18 14.59
N VAL A 576 -13.94 0.62 13.87
CA VAL A 576 -14.85 1.69 14.30
C VAL A 576 -16.16 1.06 14.79
N PRO A 577 -16.39 0.95 16.12
CA PRO A 577 -17.73 0.66 16.64
C PRO A 577 -18.77 1.62 16.05
N SER A 578 -19.74 1.04 15.37
CA SER A 578 -20.89 1.72 14.78
C SER A 578 -21.80 2.30 15.86
N GLY A 579 -22.47 3.42 15.54
CA GLY A 579 -23.49 4.02 16.42
C GLY A 579 -23.00 5.08 17.41
N ASN A 580 -21.74 5.52 17.33
CA ASN A 580 -21.22 6.67 18.08
C ASN A 580 -20.49 7.68 17.17
N GLU A 581 -20.97 7.80 15.93
CA GLU A 581 -20.51 8.79 14.94
C GLU A 581 -21.13 10.16 15.25
N SER A 582 -20.38 11.26 15.14
CA SER A 582 -21.00 12.59 15.26
C SER A 582 -21.87 12.91 14.03
N GLU A 583 -22.86 13.80 14.17
CA GLU A 583 -23.66 14.26 13.02
C GLU A 583 -22.77 14.82 11.89
N GLN A 584 -21.66 15.45 12.27
CA GLN A 584 -20.65 15.98 11.36
C GLN A 584 -19.88 14.88 10.63
N ASP A 585 -19.52 13.78 11.32
CA ASP A 585 -18.89 12.62 10.69
C ASP A 585 -19.83 11.96 9.68
N VAL A 586 -21.10 11.77 10.06
CA VAL A 586 -22.16 11.23 9.17
C VAL A 586 -22.35 12.11 7.94
N LEU A 587 -22.30 13.44 8.09
CA LEU A 587 -22.43 14.39 6.99
C LEU A 587 -21.23 14.32 6.04
N VAL A 588 -20.01 14.31 6.56
CA VAL A 588 -18.78 14.25 5.75
C VAL A 588 -18.67 12.90 5.03
N ARG A 589 -18.99 11.80 5.72
CA ARG A 589 -19.11 10.45 5.13
C ARG A 589 -20.05 10.42 3.93
N LYS A 590 -21.28 10.94 4.10
CA LYS A 590 -22.26 10.98 3.00
C LYS A 590 -21.76 11.86 1.85
N ARG A 591 -21.18 13.04 2.14
CA ARG A 591 -20.57 13.90 1.11
C ARG A 591 -19.46 13.17 0.33
N MET A 592 -18.54 12.48 1.01
CA MET A 592 -17.48 11.68 0.37
C MET A 592 -18.06 10.61 -0.56
N ALA A 593 -19.02 9.82 -0.07
CA ALA A 593 -19.66 8.78 -0.87
C ALA A 593 -20.39 9.34 -2.11
N GLU A 594 -21.13 10.45 -1.97
CA GLU A 594 -21.74 11.15 -3.10
C GLU A 594 -20.70 11.63 -4.13
N LEU A 595 -19.62 12.30 -3.69
CA LEU A 595 -18.58 12.82 -4.59
C LEU A 595 -17.90 11.69 -5.41
N TRP A 596 -17.54 10.57 -4.76
CA TRP A 596 -16.89 9.43 -5.43
C TRP A 596 -17.85 8.69 -6.37
N THR A 597 -19.11 8.49 -5.97
CA THR A 597 -20.10 7.79 -6.81
C THR A 597 -20.59 8.64 -8.00
N ASN A 598 -20.74 9.95 -7.84
CA ASN A 598 -21.05 10.87 -8.95
C ASN A 598 -19.89 10.94 -9.96
N PHE A 599 -18.64 10.94 -9.48
CA PHE A 599 -17.48 10.86 -10.35
C PHE A 599 -17.42 9.55 -11.12
N ALA A 600 -17.65 8.41 -10.46
CA ALA A 600 -17.76 7.12 -11.15
C ALA A 600 -18.88 7.10 -12.19
N ALA A 601 -20.00 7.79 -11.91
CA ALA A 601 -21.13 7.87 -12.81
C ALA A 601 -20.87 8.69 -14.09
N SER A 602 -20.08 9.77 -14.01
CA SER A 602 -20.05 10.82 -15.04
C SER A 602 -18.67 11.41 -15.39
N GLY A 603 -17.60 11.04 -14.67
CA GLY A 603 -16.30 11.71 -14.72
C GLY A 603 -16.28 13.08 -14.02
N ASN A 604 -17.35 13.46 -13.33
CA ASN A 604 -17.52 14.73 -12.63
C ASN A 604 -18.06 14.45 -11.21
N PRO A 605 -17.39 14.88 -10.13
CA PRO A 605 -17.80 14.57 -8.75
C PRO A 605 -19.03 15.35 -8.29
N ASN A 606 -19.50 16.34 -9.05
CA ASN A 606 -20.71 17.09 -8.75
C ASN A 606 -21.98 16.28 -9.09
N GLY A 607 -23.06 16.54 -8.36
CA GLY A 607 -24.38 15.98 -8.63
C GLY A 607 -25.47 16.79 -7.92
N ASP A 608 -26.73 16.39 -8.08
CA ASP A 608 -27.90 17.16 -7.58
C ASP A 608 -28.19 16.94 -6.08
N SER A 609 -27.33 16.21 -5.37
CA SER A 609 -27.51 15.91 -3.93
C SER A 609 -27.40 17.20 -3.09
N PRO A 610 -28.39 17.54 -2.23
CA PRO A 610 -28.36 18.74 -1.41
C PRO A 610 -27.25 18.75 -0.34
N LEU A 611 -26.57 17.61 -0.14
CA LEU A 611 -25.40 17.50 0.73
C LEU A 611 -24.16 18.18 0.13
N LEU A 612 -24.11 18.31 -1.21
CA LEU A 612 -23.01 18.88 -1.97
C LEU A 612 -23.18 20.41 -2.09
N THR A 613 -22.97 21.09 -0.97
CA THR A 613 -23.18 22.55 -0.83
C THR A 613 -22.22 23.43 -1.66
N THR A 614 -21.18 22.84 -2.26
CA THR A 614 -20.15 23.55 -3.03
C THR A 614 -19.83 22.79 -4.30
N LYS A 615 -19.84 23.53 -5.43
CA LYS A 615 -19.47 22.99 -6.74
C LYS A 615 -17.95 22.78 -6.80
N TRP A 616 -17.51 21.53 -6.92
CA TRP A 616 -16.11 21.18 -7.13
C TRP A 616 -15.70 21.57 -8.55
N MET A 617 -14.89 22.61 -8.68
CA MET A 617 -14.33 23.05 -9.97
C MET A 617 -13.06 22.26 -10.29
N SER A 618 -12.84 21.98 -11.57
CA SER A 618 -11.60 21.34 -12.03
C SER A 618 -10.39 22.26 -11.84
N ALA A 619 -9.25 21.65 -11.53
CA ALA A 619 -7.97 22.33 -11.40
C ALA A 619 -7.33 22.51 -12.78
N ASN A 620 -6.69 23.66 -12.99
CA ASN A 620 -5.78 23.90 -14.11
C ASN A 620 -4.58 24.73 -13.62
N ASN A 621 -3.55 24.84 -14.47
CA ASN A 621 -2.28 25.50 -14.16
C ASN A 621 -2.43 26.98 -13.72
N GLN A 622 -3.47 27.68 -14.14
CA GLN A 622 -3.76 29.07 -13.75
C GLN A 622 -4.57 29.17 -12.46
N SER A 623 -5.49 28.23 -12.24
CA SER A 623 -6.46 28.30 -11.15
C SER A 623 -5.91 27.76 -9.83
N GLN A 624 -5.09 26.69 -9.91
CA GLN A 624 -4.57 25.92 -8.76
C GLN A 624 -5.63 25.62 -7.70
N LEU A 625 -6.86 25.36 -8.18
CA LEU A 625 -8.03 25.10 -7.36
C LEU A 625 -8.00 23.70 -6.75
N TYR A 626 -8.46 23.59 -5.50
CA TYR A 626 -8.76 22.30 -4.86
C TYR A 626 -10.03 22.42 -4.01
N LEU A 627 -10.70 21.29 -3.77
CA LEU A 627 -11.78 21.19 -2.80
C LEU A 627 -11.20 20.84 -1.43
N GLU A 628 -11.38 21.72 -0.45
CA GLU A 628 -11.22 21.37 0.95
C GLU A 628 -12.43 20.56 1.40
N ILE A 629 -12.18 19.35 1.88
CA ILE A 629 -13.17 18.43 2.46
C ILE A 629 -12.93 18.42 3.97
N GLY A 630 -13.44 19.47 4.63
CA GLY A 630 -13.46 19.60 6.08
C GLY A 630 -14.87 19.34 6.63
N ALA A 631 -15.20 19.98 7.76
CA ALA A 631 -16.58 20.03 8.24
C ALA A 631 -17.54 20.63 7.18
N ASP A 632 -17.03 21.56 6.37
CA ASP A 632 -17.67 22.05 5.16
C ASP A 632 -16.83 21.75 3.91
N LEU A 633 -17.53 21.68 2.78
CA LEU A 633 -16.93 21.64 1.44
C LEU A 633 -16.60 23.08 1.03
N ALA A 634 -15.35 23.38 0.68
CA ALA A 634 -14.95 24.72 0.27
C ALA A 634 -13.91 24.70 -0.87
N MET A 635 -14.17 25.41 -1.97
CA MET A 635 -13.15 25.60 -3.00
C MET A 635 -12.06 26.57 -2.51
N ARG A 636 -10.81 26.12 -2.54
CA ARG A 636 -9.61 26.87 -2.14
C ARG A 636 -8.59 26.89 -3.27
N ARG A 637 -7.50 27.65 -3.09
CA ARG A 637 -6.35 27.73 -4.02
C ARG A 637 -5.05 27.56 -3.24
N GLY A 638 -3.99 27.09 -3.90
CA GLY A 638 -2.68 26.91 -3.28
C GLY A 638 -2.71 25.80 -2.21
N LEU A 639 -2.81 24.56 -2.66
CA LEU A 639 -2.86 23.38 -1.78
C LEU A 639 -1.54 23.18 -1.01
N PHE A 640 -0.43 23.39 -1.69
CA PHE A 640 0.89 23.02 -1.22
C PHE A 640 1.60 24.18 -0.53
N SER A 641 2.39 23.87 0.51
CA SER A 641 3.17 24.88 1.24
C SER A 641 4.25 25.51 0.34
N PRO A 642 4.74 26.72 0.64
CA PRO A 642 5.91 27.27 -0.04
C PRO A 642 7.14 26.35 0.06
N ASN A 643 7.26 25.57 1.13
CA ASN A 643 8.35 24.62 1.33
C ASN A 643 8.30 23.43 0.35
N VAL A 644 7.13 23.11 -0.22
CA VAL A 644 7.06 22.12 -1.30
C VAL A 644 7.83 22.60 -2.55
N GLY A 645 7.90 23.91 -2.79
CA GLY A 645 8.68 24.51 -3.88
C GLY A 645 10.21 24.45 -3.67
N PHE A 646 10.69 24.26 -2.43
CA PHE A 646 12.10 23.99 -2.18
C PHE A 646 12.54 22.69 -2.85
N TRP A 647 11.72 21.63 -2.77
CA TRP A 647 12.02 20.35 -3.41
C TRP A 647 12.13 20.49 -4.93
N ASP A 648 11.24 21.24 -5.59
CA ASP A 648 11.34 21.49 -7.03
C ASP A 648 12.69 22.16 -7.39
N THR A 649 13.25 22.99 -6.51
CA THR A 649 14.60 23.56 -6.69
C THR A 649 15.69 22.50 -6.58
N VAL A 650 15.62 21.63 -5.55
CA VAL A 650 16.58 20.53 -5.32
C VAL A 650 16.66 19.58 -6.53
N TYR A 651 15.53 19.27 -7.16
CA TYR A 651 15.51 18.41 -8.36
C TYR A 651 15.89 19.16 -9.64
N THR A 652 15.41 20.40 -9.84
CA THR A 652 15.71 21.19 -11.06
C THR A 652 17.21 21.46 -11.21
N VAL A 653 17.92 21.75 -10.12
CA VAL A 653 19.37 22.04 -10.14
C VAL A 653 20.18 20.85 -10.67
N ARG A 654 19.71 19.60 -10.48
CA ARG A 654 20.39 18.42 -11.06
C ARG A 654 19.92 18.04 -12.47
N GLU A 655 18.65 18.22 -12.82
CA GLU A 655 18.19 17.97 -14.21
C GLU A 655 18.88 18.90 -15.22
N GLY A 656 19.27 20.11 -14.81
CA GLY A 656 20.10 21.02 -15.61
C GLY A 656 21.56 20.57 -15.78
N GLY A 657 22.13 19.86 -14.79
CA GLY A 657 23.52 19.37 -14.81
C GLY A 657 23.75 18.12 -15.66
N ALA A 658 22.68 17.49 -16.15
CA ALA A 658 22.74 16.39 -17.11
C ALA A 658 22.47 16.84 -18.57
N ARG A 659 22.49 18.16 -18.83
CA ARG A 659 22.25 18.78 -20.15
C ARG A 659 23.31 19.82 -20.54
N THR A 660 24.54 19.62 -20.08
CA THR A 660 25.74 20.38 -20.49
C THR A 660 26.84 19.41 -20.87
#